data_AF-A0A7V6B5A2-F1
#
_entry.id   AF-A0A7V6B5A2-F1
#
_cell.length_a   1.000
_cell.length_b   1.000
_cell.length_c   1.000
_cell.angle_alpha   90.00
_cell.angle_beta   90.00
_cell.angle_gamma   90.00
#
_symmetry.space_group_name_H-M   'P 1'
#
loop_
_entity.id
_entity.type
_entity.pdbx_description
1 polymer ?
#
loop_
_entity_poly.entity_id
_entity_poly.type
_entity_poly.pdbx_seq_one_letter_code
_entity_poly.pdbx_strand_id
1 'polypeptide(L)'
;MKDPASGLVPGCENGLDGDYYKALWSETGVLEADCLLCHDPNYDYDGRNKALQALNFRWAATLGARLGTVTGAVKQGEKPIVTYDLSRFNDDGTVKVHIAPEPRNQTCLKCHAKPQWKKRGAAFSTRTDVHIAAVLRCTDCHTAGSKASDPRIRGKEEHQIGKGDDPSGWVRNDLDGTVRDCSDCHIKGYGKAPIARHSWLPPLHLEKISCEACHIPVRTVKSALVQASDVYNDAPRITPRPKRIWVFYDQNMQFWNHYGELDLFTVADQPTDVFRPTLFRYKGKIYPGNRVHTSFVGIQVEGKQGLDQLFMKDFYDMWVKHRQDPTKAYPELAKIKDDNGDGVPEVNTKEEIDALLSATTKYLKDTNYPMEGKTLVWVSDDRACRSSSDCFDLPKKDFEASSYASVYKYSHDVAPAKAALGAGGCTDCHRMNSPFFQRAVLRHPFDSPKWIANAEILGVSPTFVLLGAFREGILKPLIYTLLAVFFILLACLGLKILLCRMGLSNTNARNLALLLLPLLAIIFVAIAYSSDLLEYVVGRRFVLDSNHFWVSVLVLCLTLLFAIDGSHPFLKRMSLFVWSCVGFVGLCGLLMTTKVVPDVLLRLSYTGFDLGVCILAMLATIASFVRLIIDDGSKAGRANA
;
A
#
# COMPACT_ATOMS: atom_id res chain seq x y z
N MET A 1 -41.78 19.91 -14.66
CA MET A 1 -40.78 20.55 -15.53
C MET A 1 -41.06 20.13 -16.96
N LYS A 2 -41.66 21.02 -17.74
CA LYS A 2 -41.71 20.92 -19.20
C LYS A 2 -41.25 22.29 -19.65
N ASP A 3 -40.05 22.38 -20.22
CA ASP A 3 -39.61 23.59 -20.90
C ASP A 3 -39.72 23.33 -22.41
N PRO A 4 -40.80 23.80 -23.05
CA PRO A 4 -40.98 23.61 -24.49
C PRO A 4 -39.84 24.22 -25.32
N ALA A 5 -39.11 25.20 -24.79
CA ALA A 5 -37.99 25.83 -25.48
C ALA A 5 -36.75 24.92 -25.59
N SER A 6 -36.66 23.88 -24.76
CA SER A 6 -35.56 22.91 -24.80
C SER A 6 -35.59 21.98 -26.02
N GLY A 7 -36.76 21.83 -26.67
CA GLY A 7 -36.97 20.84 -27.73
C GLY A 7 -36.98 19.38 -27.25
N LEU A 8 -36.86 19.14 -25.94
CA LEU A 8 -36.83 17.81 -25.34
C LEU A 8 -38.22 17.41 -24.84
N VAL A 9 -38.58 16.15 -25.08
CA VAL A 9 -39.84 15.57 -24.65
C VAL A 9 -39.58 14.45 -23.62
N PRO A 10 -40.17 14.55 -22.41
CA PRO A 10 -40.07 13.50 -21.40
C PRO A 10 -40.48 12.13 -21.96
N GLY A 11 -39.72 11.08 -21.65
CA GLY A 11 -39.97 9.71 -22.11
C GLY A 11 -39.60 9.43 -23.57
N CYS A 12 -39.18 10.44 -24.34
CA CYS A 12 -38.72 10.27 -25.72
C CYS A 12 -37.22 9.99 -25.79
N GLU A 13 -36.73 9.59 -26.96
CA GLU A 13 -35.30 9.37 -27.20
C GLU A 13 -34.49 10.67 -27.22
N ASN A 14 -35.14 11.77 -27.59
CA ASN A 14 -34.56 13.12 -27.64
C ASN A 14 -33.28 13.25 -28.48
N GLY A 15 -32.94 12.25 -29.30
CA GLY A 15 -31.68 12.21 -30.05
C GLY A 15 -30.43 12.20 -29.16
N LEU A 16 -30.56 11.86 -27.88
CA LEU A 16 -29.49 11.81 -26.89
C LEU A 16 -29.33 10.38 -26.37
N ASP A 17 -28.14 10.03 -25.91
CA ASP A 17 -27.91 8.92 -24.99
C ASP A 17 -27.74 9.48 -23.55
N GLY A 18 -28.13 8.72 -22.54
CA GLY A 18 -27.96 9.11 -21.13
C GLY A 18 -29.17 9.80 -20.47
N ASP A 19 -28.93 10.87 -19.70
CA ASP A 19 -29.87 11.43 -18.70
C ASP A 19 -31.25 11.84 -19.25
N TYR A 20 -31.32 12.16 -20.55
CA TYR A 20 -32.55 12.56 -21.24
C TYR A 20 -33.12 11.46 -22.16
N TYR A 21 -32.42 10.34 -22.32
CA TYR A 21 -32.89 9.22 -23.14
C TYR A 21 -33.98 8.43 -22.40
N LYS A 22 -35.22 8.52 -22.88
CA LYS A 22 -36.41 7.84 -22.33
C LYS A 22 -36.67 8.14 -20.84
N ALA A 23 -36.09 9.21 -20.32
CA ALA A 23 -36.25 9.62 -18.93
C ALA A 23 -37.58 10.36 -18.71
N LEU A 24 -38.31 10.04 -17.64
CA LEU A 24 -39.63 10.59 -17.32
C LEU A 24 -39.52 11.82 -16.38
N TRP A 25 -38.64 12.77 -16.67
CA TRP A 25 -38.27 13.84 -15.71
C TRP A 25 -39.44 14.77 -15.32
N SER A 26 -40.51 14.85 -16.13
CA SER A 26 -41.71 15.59 -15.75
C SER A 26 -42.49 14.92 -14.62
N GLU A 27 -42.47 13.60 -14.57
CA GLU A 27 -43.19 12.76 -13.61
C GLU A 27 -42.30 12.50 -12.38
N THR A 28 -41.05 12.09 -12.60
CA THR A 28 -40.08 11.78 -11.54
C THR A 28 -39.64 13.01 -10.75
N GLY A 29 -39.62 14.16 -11.45
CA GLY A 29 -38.87 15.34 -11.03
C GLY A 29 -37.35 15.10 -11.01
N VAL A 30 -36.62 16.00 -10.36
CA VAL A 30 -35.14 15.99 -10.29
C VAL A 30 -34.68 15.67 -8.88
N LEU A 31 -33.59 14.93 -8.77
CA LEU A 31 -32.91 14.68 -7.50
C LEU A 31 -31.87 15.77 -7.26
N GLU A 32 -32.19 16.72 -6.37
CA GLU A 32 -31.31 17.83 -6.03
C GLU A 32 -30.34 17.49 -4.89
N ALA A 33 -29.40 18.40 -4.64
CA ALA A 33 -28.52 18.32 -3.48
C ALA A 33 -29.34 18.36 -2.18
N ASP A 34 -29.06 17.43 -1.28
CA ASP A 34 -29.74 17.31 0.01
C ASP A 34 -28.76 17.59 1.14
N CYS A 35 -28.86 18.78 1.74
CA CYS A 35 -27.99 19.16 2.85
C CYS A 35 -28.17 18.24 4.07
N LEU A 36 -29.40 17.81 4.34
CA LEU A 36 -29.73 16.99 5.51
C LEU A 36 -29.23 15.56 5.34
N LEU A 37 -29.03 15.08 4.11
CA LEU A 37 -28.36 13.81 3.85
C LEU A 37 -26.98 13.74 4.50
N CYS A 38 -26.27 14.87 4.61
CA CYS A 38 -24.96 14.95 5.26
C CYS A 38 -25.05 15.45 6.70
N HIS A 39 -25.97 16.37 6.96
CA HIS A 39 -26.00 17.15 8.20
C HIS A 39 -27.09 16.74 9.18
N ASP A 40 -28.08 15.91 8.84
CA ASP A 40 -29.05 15.38 9.80
C ASP A 40 -28.61 13.99 10.30
N PRO A 41 -28.21 13.84 11.57
CA PRO A 41 -27.87 12.55 12.15
C PRO A 41 -28.98 11.50 12.10
N ASN A 42 -30.24 11.93 11.97
CA ASN A 42 -31.40 11.06 11.96
C ASN A 42 -31.93 10.78 10.55
N TYR A 43 -31.21 11.20 9.50
CA TYR A 43 -31.66 11.06 8.12
C TYR A 43 -32.01 9.60 7.74
N ASP A 44 -33.18 9.41 7.14
CA ASP A 44 -33.71 8.13 6.71
C ASP A 44 -33.26 7.78 5.28
N TYR A 45 -32.07 7.17 5.19
CA TYR A 45 -31.54 6.68 3.92
C TYR A 45 -32.42 5.62 3.26
N ASP A 46 -33.11 4.79 4.04
CA ASP A 46 -33.94 3.71 3.50
C ASP A 46 -35.21 4.28 2.88
N GLY A 47 -35.86 5.24 3.56
CA GLY A 47 -36.97 6.02 3.02
C GLY A 47 -36.60 6.74 1.73
N ARG A 48 -35.45 7.44 1.71
CA ARG A 48 -34.92 8.09 0.51
C ARG A 48 -34.68 7.08 -0.62
N ASN A 49 -34.01 5.96 -0.35
CA ASN A 49 -33.69 4.96 -1.36
C ASN A 49 -34.94 4.28 -1.94
N LYS A 50 -35.97 4.04 -1.11
CA LYS A 50 -37.29 3.58 -1.59
C LYS A 50 -37.93 4.59 -2.55
N ALA A 51 -37.83 5.88 -2.25
CA ALA A 51 -38.29 6.95 -3.15
C ALA A 51 -37.57 6.89 -4.50
N LEU A 52 -36.25 6.72 -4.50
CA LEU A 52 -35.46 6.61 -5.72
C LEU A 52 -35.84 5.36 -6.53
N GLN A 53 -36.05 4.22 -5.88
CA GLN A 53 -36.49 2.98 -6.55
C GLN A 53 -37.90 3.10 -7.16
N ALA A 54 -38.76 3.94 -6.58
CA ALA A 54 -40.08 4.28 -7.10
C ALA A 54 -40.04 5.36 -8.20
N LEU A 55 -38.84 5.86 -8.56
CA LEU A 55 -38.61 7.00 -9.45
C LEU A 55 -39.21 8.32 -8.93
N ASN A 56 -39.42 8.44 -7.62
CA ASN A 56 -39.97 9.64 -6.97
C ASN A 56 -38.84 10.62 -6.59
N PHE A 57 -38.01 11.02 -7.56
CA PHE A 57 -36.77 11.75 -7.31
C PHE A 57 -36.96 13.08 -6.56
N ARG A 58 -37.95 13.89 -6.96
CA ARG A 58 -38.26 15.18 -6.33
C ARG A 58 -38.56 15.08 -4.83
N TRP A 59 -39.12 13.96 -4.38
CA TRP A 59 -39.65 13.80 -3.02
C TRP A 59 -38.72 13.01 -2.11
N ALA A 60 -37.59 12.52 -2.64
CA ALA A 60 -36.66 11.68 -1.90
C ALA A 60 -36.12 12.38 -0.64
N ALA A 61 -35.80 13.68 -0.74
CA ALA A 61 -35.31 14.48 0.40
C ALA A 61 -36.37 14.67 1.50
N THR A 62 -37.65 14.80 1.13
CA THR A 62 -38.76 14.93 2.10
C THR A 62 -38.91 13.67 2.95
N LEU A 63 -38.84 12.49 2.32
CA LEU A 63 -38.84 11.20 3.01
C LEU A 63 -37.59 11.04 3.86
N GLY A 64 -36.42 11.32 3.28
CA GLY A 64 -35.14 11.18 3.96
C GLY A 64 -35.02 12.06 5.21
N ALA A 65 -35.44 13.32 5.12
CA ALA A 65 -35.46 14.25 6.25
C ALA A 65 -36.65 14.03 7.21
N ARG A 66 -37.51 13.03 6.95
CA ARG A 66 -38.73 12.75 7.73
C ARG A 66 -39.65 13.96 7.89
N LEU A 67 -39.73 14.80 6.86
CA LEU A 67 -40.62 15.96 6.82
C LEU A 67 -42.04 15.59 6.38
N GLY A 68 -42.25 14.38 5.87
CA GLY A 68 -43.54 13.89 5.44
C GLY A 68 -43.47 12.49 4.86
N THR A 69 -44.62 11.99 4.44
CA THR A 69 -44.77 10.73 3.71
C THR A 69 -45.13 11.00 2.25
N VAL A 70 -44.86 10.01 1.39
CA VAL A 70 -45.18 10.08 -0.04
C VAL A 70 -45.93 8.82 -0.42
N THR A 71 -47.11 8.99 -1.01
CA THR A 71 -47.87 7.91 -1.64
C THR A 71 -47.79 8.01 -3.15
N GLY A 72 -48.01 6.91 -3.87
CA GLY A 72 -47.87 6.84 -5.32
C GLY A 72 -46.43 6.62 -5.80
N ALA A 73 -46.25 5.88 -6.88
CA ALA A 73 -44.95 5.64 -7.50
C ALA A 73 -44.95 5.98 -9.01
N VAL A 74 -44.05 6.86 -9.44
CA VAL A 74 -43.89 7.19 -10.87
C VAL A 74 -43.53 5.96 -11.69
N LYS A 75 -42.73 5.06 -11.13
CA LYS A 75 -42.41 3.77 -11.75
C LYS A 75 -43.65 2.92 -12.10
N GLN A 76 -44.76 3.11 -11.40
CA GLN A 76 -46.03 2.42 -11.63
C GLN A 76 -47.01 3.25 -12.47
N GLY A 77 -46.59 4.40 -12.99
CA GLY A 77 -47.46 5.34 -13.71
C GLY A 77 -48.37 6.17 -12.80
N GLU A 78 -48.16 6.11 -11.48
CA GLU A 78 -48.95 6.85 -10.51
C GLU A 78 -48.36 8.24 -10.27
N LYS A 79 -49.20 9.18 -9.84
CA LYS A 79 -48.77 10.54 -9.46
C LYS A 79 -48.43 10.59 -7.98
N PRO A 80 -47.19 10.92 -7.59
CA PRO A 80 -46.85 11.00 -6.17
C PRO A 80 -47.53 12.15 -5.44
N ILE A 81 -47.97 11.90 -4.22
CA ILE A 81 -48.63 12.88 -3.33
C ILE A 81 -47.86 12.92 -2.01
N VAL A 82 -47.52 14.13 -1.56
CA VAL A 82 -46.82 14.36 -0.29
C VAL A 82 -47.83 14.71 0.80
N THR A 83 -47.70 14.10 1.97
CA THR A 83 -48.35 14.55 3.20
C THR A 83 -47.27 14.98 4.19
N TYR A 84 -47.18 16.27 4.48
CA TYR A 84 -46.20 16.81 5.41
C TYR A 84 -46.58 16.51 6.87
N ASP A 85 -45.58 16.19 7.68
CA ASP A 85 -45.72 16.09 9.14
C ASP A 85 -45.65 17.50 9.74
N LEU A 86 -46.81 18.10 9.97
CA LEU A 86 -46.91 19.47 10.49
C LEU A 86 -46.22 19.66 11.85
N SER A 87 -46.01 18.58 12.64
CA SER A 87 -45.27 18.68 13.90
C SER A 87 -43.78 19.03 13.72
N ARG A 88 -43.26 18.95 12.50
CA ARG A 88 -41.89 19.33 12.14
C ARG A 88 -41.75 20.81 11.81
N PHE A 89 -42.86 21.52 11.62
CA PHE A 89 -42.88 22.91 11.21
C PHE A 89 -43.36 23.77 12.38
N ASN A 90 -42.76 24.95 12.50
CA ASN A 90 -43.23 25.99 13.42
C ASN A 90 -44.47 26.68 12.82
N ASP A 91 -45.19 27.43 13.65
CA ASP A 91 -46.40 28.15 13.23
C ASP A 91 -46.15 29.17 12.10
N ASP A 92 -44.92 29.66 11.96
CA ASP A 92 -44.49 30.57 10.88
C ASP A 92 -44.07 29.84 9.59
N GLY A 93 -44.21 28.51 9.53
CA GLY A 93 -43.84 27.67 8.40
C GLY A 93 -42.35 27.35 8.29
N THR A 94 -41.52 27.80 9.23
CA THR A 94 -40.10 27.39 9.30
C THR A 94 -39.97 25.97 9.84
N VAL A 95 -38.84 25.30 9.55
CA VAL A 95 -38.58 23.93 10.01
C VAL A 95 -37.45 23.91 11.04
N LYS A 96 -37.65 23.21 12.15
CA LYS A 96 -36.58 22.97 13.14
C LYS A 96 -35.88 21.65 12.85
N VAL A 97 -34.71 21.73 12.24
CA VAL A 97 -33.87 20.56 11.91
C VAL A 97 -32.68 20.43 12.86
N HIS A 98 -32.35 19.20 13.23
CA HIS A 98 -31.11 18.91 13.97
C HIS A 98 -29.95 18.83 12.98
N ILE A 99 -29.12 19.88 12.94
CA ILE A 99 -27.99 19.99 12.00
C ILE A 99 -26.69 19.72 12.76
N ALA A 100 -25.99 18.65 12.38
CA ALA A 100 -24.59 18.43 12.75
C ALA A 100 -23.71 19.40 11.95
N PRO A 101 -22.90 20.25 12.60
CA PRO A 101 -22.06 21.22 11.90
C PRO A 101 -21.00 20.54 11.01
N GLU A 102 -20.54 19.36 11.42
CA GLU A 102 -19.60 18.52 10.66
C GLU A 102 -20.20 17.11 10.56
N PRO A 103 -20.30 16.54 9.33
CA PRO A 103 -20.85 15.20 9.12
C PRO A 103 -20.17 14.13 9.99
N ARG A 104 -20.98 13.16 10.47
CA ARG A 104 -20.47 12.00 11.23
C ARG A 104 -19.90 10.95 10.27
N ASN A 105 -18.97 10.12 10.74
CA ASN A 105 -18.39 9.05 9.90
C ASN A 105 -19.45 8.10 9.34
N GLN A 106 -20.48 7.78 10.12
CA GLN A 106 -21.56 6.89 9.67
C GLN A 106 -22.27 7.42 8.42
N THR A 107 -22.39 8.75 8.28
CA THR A 107 -22.95 9.43 7.11
C THR A 107 -22.12 9.12 5.86
N CYS A 108 -20.81 9.33 5.91
CA CYS A 108 -19.89 9.03 4.81
C CYS A 108 -19.90 7.53 4.47
N LEU A 109 -19.92 6.69 5.50
CA LEU A 109 -19.86 5.24 5.39
C LEU A 109 -21.13 4.60 4.81
N LYS A 110 -22.27 5.30 4.76
CA LYS A 110 -23.47 4.81 4.03
C LYS A 110 -23.17 4.51 2.56
N CYS A 111 -22.29 5.29 1.94
CA CYS A 111 -21.88 5.11 0.55
C CYS A 111 -20.45 4.58 0.43
N HIS A 112 -19.54 5.00 1.31
CA HIS A 112 -18.13 4.64 1.20
C HIS A 112 -17.79 3.26 1.77
N ALA A 113 -18.51 2.76 2.78
CA ALA A 113 -18.14 1.48 3.39
C ALA A 113 -18.21 0.35 2.35
N LYS A 114 -19.39 0.14 1.76
CA LYS A 114 -19.65 -1.02 0.89
C LYS A 114 -18.63 -1.14 -0.24
N PRO A 115 -18.39 -0.15 -1.12
CA PRO A 115 -17.44 -0.30 -2.23
C PRO A 115 -16.00 -0.56 -1.77
N GLN A 116 -15.61 -0.02 -0.62
CA GLN A 116 -14.23 -0.04 -0.14
C GLN A 116 -13.87 -1.38 0.50
N TRP A 117 -14.72 -1.93 1.38
CA TRP A 117 -14.49 -3.28 1.91
C TRP A 117 -14.74 -4.35 0.84
N LYS A 118 -15.74 -4.11 -0.04
CA LYS A 118 -16.11 -5.02 -1.12
C LYS A 118 -14.96 -5.27 -2.10
N LYS A 119 -14.20 -4.26 -2.53
CA LYS A 119 -13.19 -4.47 -3.60
C LYS A 119 -11.81 -3.89 -3.34
N ARG A 120 -11.68 -2.94 -2.41
CA ARG A 120 -10.47 -2.12 -2.20
C ARG A 120 -9.77 -2.45 -0.87
N GLY A 121 -10.30 -3.42 -0.12
CA GLY A 121 -9.74 -3.92 1.13
C GLY A 121 -9.74 -2.95 2.30
N ALA A 122 -10.62 -1.93 2.31
CA ALA A 122 -10.66 -0.93 3.40
C ALA A 122 -11.81 -1.18 4.38
N ALA A 123 -11.50 -1.25 5.67
CA ALA A 123 -12.48 -1.58 6.71
C ALA A 123 -13.15 -0.38 7.36
N PHE A 124 -12.41 0.73 7.55
CA PHE A 124 -12.87 1.90 8.31
C PHE A 124 -13.33 1.57 9.74
N SER A 125 -12.54 0.78 10.47
CA SER A 125 -12.86 0.35 11.82
C SER A 125 -11.82 0.81 12.85
N THR A 126 -12.23 0.92 14.11
CA THR A 126 -11.32 1.19 15.23
C THR A 126 -10.26 0.09 15.42
N ARG A 127 -10.53 -1.13 14.91
CA ARG A 127 -9.58 -2.25 14.93
C ARG A 127 -8.44 -2.08 13.91
N THR A 128 -8.71 -1.41 12.79
CA THR A 128 -7.83 -1.40 11.62
C THR A 128 -7.19 -0.05 11.34
N ASP A 129 -7.74 1.04 11.87
CA ASP A 129 -7.23 2.39 11.64
C ASP A 129 -7.02 3.15 12.96
N VAL A 130 -5.78 3.59 13.19
CA VAL A 130 -5.39 4.35 14.40
C VAL A 130 -6.11 5.68 14.52
N HIS A 131 -6.50 6.31 13.41
CA HIS A 131 -7.20 7.60 13.42
C HIS A 131 -8.66 7.41 13.82
N ILE A 132 -9.31 6.37 13.30
CA ILE A 132 -10.68 6.02 13.71
C ILE A 132 -10.70 5.57 15.18
N ALA A 133 -9.69 4.82 15.62
CA ALA A 133 -9.52 4.47 17.04
C ALA A 133 -9.34 5.71 17.93
N ALA A 134 -8.69 6.75 17.42
CA ALA A 134 -8.57 8.06 18.07
C ALA A 134 -9.79 8.97 17.88
N VAL A 135 -10.90 8.44 17.35
CA VAL A 135 -12.19 9.13 17.16
C VAL A 135 -12.11 10.30 16.16
N LEU A 136 -11.15 10.26 15.24
CA LEU A 136 -11.12 11.22 14.13
C LEU A 136 -12.29 10.93 13.17
N ARG A 137 -12.82 12.02 12.63
CA ARG A 137 -13.84 12.00 11.60
C ARG A 137 -13.21 12.01 10.21
N CYS A 138 -13.92 11.49 9.22
CA CYS A 138 -13.52 11.56 7.83
C CYS A 138 -13.21 13.02 7.43
N THR A 139 -14.03 13.96 7.91
CA THR A 139 -13.92 15.41 7.64
C THR A 139 -12.77 16.11 8.37
N ASP A 140 -12.10 15.46 9.32
CA ASP A 140 -10.89 16.03 9.94
C ASP A 140 -9.69 15.98 8.98
N CYS A 141 -9.67 15.01 8.05
CA CYS A 141 -8.73 14.95 6.93
C CYS A 141 -9.37 15.49 5.64
N HIS A 142 -10.56 14.99 5.29
CA HIS A 142 -11.37 15.42 4.15
C HIS A 142 -12.14 16.70 4.48
N THR A 143 -11.41 17.74 4.86
CA THR A 143 -11.99 19.03 5.23
C THR A 143 -12.73 19.68 4.06
N ALA A 144 -13.78 20.44 4.33
CA ALA A 144 -14.54 21.21 3.36
C ALA A 144 -14.91 22.58 3.94
N GLY A 145 -15.42 23.47 3.10
CA GLY A 145 -15.94 24.76 3.53
C GLY A 145 -14.90 25.59 4.28
N SER A 146 -15.35 26.30 5.32
CA SER A 146 -14.49 27.21 6.08
C SER A 146 -13.38 26.51 6.87
N LYS A 147 -13.45 25.18 7.01
CA LYS A 147 -12.47 24.35 7.72
C LYS A 147 -11.37 23.81 6.81
N ALA A 148 -11.50 23.95 5.49
CA ALA A 148 -10.49 23.47 4.57
C ALA A 148 -9.16 24.21 4.73
N SER A 149 -8.06 23.46 4.79
CA SER A 149 -6.71 24.03 4.75
C SER A 149 -6.31 24.46 3.33
N ASP A 150 -6.80 23.77 2.31
CA ASP A 150 -6.53 24.08 0.92
C ASP A 150 -7.44 25.23 0.42
N PRO A 151 -6.86 26.32 -0.12
CA PRO A 151 -7.63 27.48 -0.57
C PRO A 151 -8.57 27.18 -1.75
N ARG A 152 -8.32 26.14 -2.56
CA ARG A 152 -9.17 25.78 -3.71
C ARG A 152 -10.58 25.35 -3.31
N ILE A 153 -10.75 24.91 -2.07
CA ILE A 153 -12.00 24.37 -1.54
C ILE A 153 -12.46 25.06 -0.25
N ARG A 154 -11.82 26.20 0.09
CA ARG A 154 -12.13 26.95 1.31
C ARG A 154 -13.13 28.06 1.02
N GLY A 155 -14.29 27.99 1.64
CA GLY A 155 -15.34 29.01 1.53
C GLY A 155 -16.44 28.81 2.56
N LYS A 156 -17.33 29.79 2.75
CA LYS A 156 -18.38 29.70 3.80
C LYS A 156 -19.27 28.46 3.64
N GLU A 157 -19.70 28.18 2.42
CA GLU A 157 -20.61 27.07 2.07
C GLU A 157 -20.04 26.24 0.90
N GLU A 158 -18.71 26.14 0.83
CA GLU A 158 -18.02 25.35 -0.20
C GLU A 158 -18.09 23.86 0.13
N HIS A 159 -18.69 23.06 -0.75
CA HIS A 159 -18.96 21.64 -0.54
C HIS A 159 -18.00 20.73 -1.31
N GLN A 160 -16.92 21.28 -1.89
CA GLN A 160 -15.80 20.46 -2.35
C GLN A 160 -15.10 19.84 -1.13
N ILE A 161 -15.43 18.60 -0.85
CA ILE A 161 -14.78 17.80 0.19
C ILE A 161 -13.35 17.48 -0.28
N GLY A 162 -12.35 17.77 0.56
CA GLY A 162 -10.94 17.56 0.25
C GLY A 162 -10.69 16.22 -0.42
N LYS A 163 -10.24 16.23 -1.68
CA LYS A 163 -10.03 15.06 -2.52
C LYS A 163 -8.60 14.55 -2.34
N GLY A 164 -8.47 13.25 -2.10
CA GLY A 164 -7.19 12.56 -2.17
C GLY A 164 -6.74 12.35 -3.63
N ASP A 165 -5.48 12.04 -3.82
CA ASP A 165 -4.90 11.76 -5.13
C ASP A 165 -4.93 10.25 -5.42
N ASP A 166 -5.89 9.76 -6.22
CA ASP A 166 -6.03 8.35 -6.59
C ASP A 166 -5.71 8.13 -8.08
N PRO A 167 -4.82 7.19 -8.46
CA PRO A 167 -4.42 6.99 -9.85
C PRO A 167 -5.56 6.62 -10.81
N SER A 168 -6.69 6.14 -10.29
CA SER A 168 -7.86 5.75 -11.08
C SER A 168 -9.05 6.72 -10.95
N GLY A 169 -8.91 7.78 -10.15
CA GLY A 169 -9.95 8.77 -9.91
C GLY A 169 -9.84 9.98 -10.83
N TRP A 170 -10.42 9.91 -12.03
CA TRP A 170 -10.33 10.96 -13.07
C TRP A 170 -11.28 12.15 -12.89
N VAL A 171 -12.19 12.09 -11.92
CA VAL A 171 -13.16 13.15 -11.67
C VAL A 171 -12.50 14.28 -10.89
N ARG A 172 -12.56 15.50 -11.43
CA ARG A 172 -12.05 16.72 -10.78
C ARG A 172 -10.59 16.60 -10.32
N ASN A 173 -9.70 16.22 -11.23
CA ASN A 173 -8.26 16.12 -10.96
C ASN A 173 -7.63 17.46 -10.55
N ASP A 174 -8.26 18.58 -10.91
CA ASP A 174 -7.91 19.91 -10.43
C ASP A 174 -7.99 20.04 -8.90
N LEU A 175 -8.75 19.15 -8.23
CA LEU A 175 -8.86 19.08 -6.78
C LEU A 175 -7.97 18.00 -6.13
N ASP A 176 -7.13 17.29 -6.89
CA ASP A 176 -6.23 16.30 -6.29
C ASP A 176 -5.33 16.94 -5.23
N GLY A 177 -5.17 16.23 -4.12
CA GLY A 177 -4.34 16.67 -2.99
C GLY A 177 -4.92 17.84 -2.18
N THR A 178 -6.22 18.12 -2.31
CA THR A 178 -6.90 19.11 -1.45
C THR A 178 -7.24 18.56 -0.05
N VAL A 179 -7.16 17.23 0.14
CA VAL A 179 -7.25 16.59 1.46
C VAL A 179 -6.09 17.02 2.35
N ARG A 180 -6.34 17.21 3.65
CA ARG A 180 -5.28 17.42 4.64
C ARG A 180 -4.37 16.20 4.67
N ASP A 181 -3.08 16.40 4.44
CA ASP A 181 -2.10 15.32 4.38
C ASP A 181 -1.55 14.93 5.76
N CYS A 182 -0.77 13.84 5.81
CA CYS A 182 -0.15 13.34 7.03
C CYS A 182 0.76 14.39 7.69
N SER A 183 1.41 15.25 6.89
CA SER A 183 2.44 16.19 7.35
C SER A 183 1.84 17.36 8.11
N ASP A 184 0.63 17.79 7.76
CA ASP A 184 -0.09 18.83 8.50
C ASP A 184 -0.26 18.46 9.98
N CYS A 185 -0.60 17.21 10.27
CA CYS A 185 -0.78 16.73 11.64
C CYS A 185 0.56 16.30 12.26
N HIS A 186 1.29 15.40 11.61
CA HIS A 186 2.43 14.72 12.23
C HIS A 186 3.76 15.48 12.13
N ILE A 187 3.85 16.53 11.32
CA ILE A 187 5.04 17.38 11.21
C ILE A 187 4.77 18.78 11.74
N LYS A 188 3.66 19.41 11.32
CA LYS A 188 3.30 20.77 11.78
C LYS A 188 2.57 20.79 13.13
N GLY A 189 2.10 19.63 13.62
CA GLY A 189 1.44 19.51 14.92
C GLY A 189 -0.02 19.96 14.94
N TYR A 190 -0.68 20.01 13.78
CA TYR A 190 -2.11 20.33 13.73
C TYR A 190 -2.93 19.33 14.56
N GLY A 191 -3.98 19.83 15.23
CA GLY A 191 -4.88 18.98 16.02
C GLY A 191 -4.25 18.30 17.22
N LYS A 192 -3.08 18.77 17.70
CA LYS A 192 -2.30 18.13 18.79
C LYS A 192 -1.90 16.68 18.48
N ALA A 193 -1.75 16.35 17.19
CA ALA A 193 -1.32 15.02 16.77
C ALA A 193 0.12 14.71 17.23
N PRO A 194 0.46 13.43 17.46
CA PRO A 194 1.83 13.03 17.79
C PRO A 194 2.82 13.46 16.71
N ILE A 195 3.90 14.16 17.10
CA ILE A 195 4.94 14.61 16.17
C ILE A 195 5.86 13.46 15.78
N ALA A 196 5.93 13.16 14.49
CA ALA A 196 6.70 12.07 13.94
C ALA A 196 8.12 12.54 13.54
N ARG A 197 9.07 12.41 14.47
CA ARG A 197 10.46 12.91 14.30
C ARG A 197 11.32 12.10 13.34
N HIS A 198 11.13 10.78 13.27
CA HIS A 198 11.90 9.85 12.44
C HIS A 198 13.44 10.06 12.48
N SER A 199 14.00 10.50 13.62
CA SER A 199 15.40 10.93 13.72
C SER A 199 16.43 9.85 13.40
N TRP A 200 16.03 8.58 13.46
CA TRP A 200 16.85 7.41 13.15
C TRP A 200 16.84 7.04 11.66
N LEU A 201 15.93 7.58 10.86
CA LEU A 201 15.71 7.21 9.47
C LEU A 201 16.42 8.20 8.53
N PRO A 202 17.28 7.74 7.60
CA PRO A 202 17.92 8.64 6.63
C PRO A 202 16.88 9.42 5.81
N PRO A 203 17.05 10.74 5.59
CA PRO A 203 16.05 11.60 4.93
C PRO A 203 15.58 11.11 3.56
N LEU A 204 16.46 10.42 2.81
CA LEU A 204 16.15 9.82 1.50
C LEU A 204 14.90 8.93 1.53
N HIS A 205 14.61 8.27 2.65
CA HIS A 205 13.40 7.46 2.78
C HIS A 205 12.15 8.32 2.71
N LEU A 206 12.06 9.41 3.48
CA LEU A 206 10.89 10.29 3.48
C LEU A 206 10.75 11.09 2.17
N GLU A 207 11.86 11.27 1.43
CA GLU A 207 11.86 11.84 0.08
C GLU A 207 11.21 10.88 -0.95
N LYS A 208 11.42 9.56 -0.82
CA LYS A 208 11.06 8.55 -1.84
C LYS A 208 9.94 7.59 -1.44
N ILE A 209 9.58 7.51 -0.17
CA ILE A 209 8.61 6.58 0.40
C ILE A 209 7.50 7.42 1.04
N SER A 210 6.25 7.12 0.72
CA SER A 210 5.10 7.81 1.31
C SER A 210 4.91 7.38 2.78
N CYS A 211 4.23 8.20 3.59
CA CYS A 211 3.93 7.83 4.98
C CYS A 211 3.13 6.51 5.03
N GLU A 212 2.18 6.37 4.11
CA GLU A 212 1.32 5.20 3.96
C GLU A 212 2.12 3.93 3.69
N ALA A 213 3.21 3.98 2.92
CA ALA A 213 3.99 2.78 2.59
C ALA A 213 4.62 2.12 3.83
N CYS A 214 4.96 2.90 4.86
CA CYS A 214 5.42 2.37 6.15
C CYS A 214 4.26 2.10 7.11
N HIS A 215 3.24 2.96 7.10
CA HIS A 215 2.13 2.91 8.05
C HIS A 215 0.94 2.06 7.60
N ILE A 216 0.96 1.46 6.41
CA ILE A 216 0.00 0.46 5.95
C ILE A 216 0.78 -0.80 5.52
N PRO A 217 1.49 -1.46 6.46
CA PRO A 217 2.33 -2.62 6.15
C PRO A 217 1.51 -3.84 5.70
N VAL A 218 0.27 -3.91 6.18
CA VAL A 218 -0.68 -4.99 5.97
C VAL A 218 -2.09 -4.42 5.88
N ARG A 219 -2.97 -5.14 5.19
CA ARG A 219 -4.41 -4.92 5.14
C ARG A 219 -5.09 -6.13 5.75
N THR A 220 -6.26 -5.94 6.34
CA THR A 220 -6.98 -7.01 7.07
C THR A 220 -8.28 -7.42 6.40
N VAL A 221 -8.61 -6.85 5.24
CA VAL A 221 -9.81 -7.14 4.45
C VAL A 221 -9.38 -7.33 3.01
N LYS A 222 -9.86 -8.38 2.33
CA LYS A 222 -9.49 -8.70 0.93
C LYS A 222 -9.68 -7.51 0.00
N SER A 223 -8.81 -7.44 -1.00
CA SER A 223 -8.96 -6.60 -2.19
C SER A 223 -8.95 -7.48 -3.42
N ALA A 224 -9.75 -7.13 -4.43
CA ALA A 224 -9.79 -7.88 -5.69
C ALA A 224 -8.44 -7.70 -6.42
N LEU A 225 -7.58 -8.71 -6.40
CA LEU A 225 -6.32 -8.69 -7.14
C LEU A 225 -6.60 -8.88 -8.62
N VAL A 226 -7.45 -9.86 -8.95
CA VAL A 226 -7.95 -10.11 -10.31
C VAL A 226 -9.44 -9.86 -10.34
N GLN A 227 -9.91 -9.22 -11.42
CA GLN A 227 -11.31 -9.09 -11.78
C GLN A 227 -11.47 -9.46 -13.26
N ALA A 228 -11.91 -10.69 -13.51
CA ALA A 228 -12.12 -11.23 -14.86
C ALA A 228 -13.61 -11.19 -15.23
N SER A 229 -13.90 -10.99 -16.51
CA SER A 229 -15.26 -11.00 -17.06
C SER A 229 -15.41 -11.68 -18.41
N ASP A 230 -14.61 -12.72 -18.65
CA ASP A 230 -14.54 -13.51 -19.88
C ASP A 230 -15.09 -14.94 -19.74
N VAL A 231 -15.58 -15.30 -18.55
CA VAL A 231 -16.12 -16.63 -18.24
C VAL A 231 -17.39 -16.56 -17.38
N TYR A 232 -18.13 -17.67 -17.32
CA TYR A 232 -19.29 -17.81 -16.44
C TYR A 232 -18.90 -18.36 -15.06
N ASN A 233 -19.16 -17.58 -14.02
CA ASN A 233 -19.01 -17.91 -12.62
C ASN A 233 -20.25 -18.66 -12.09
N ASP A 234 -20.12 -19.97 -11.88
CA ASP A 234 -21.21 -20.78 -11.34
C ASP A 234 -21.32 -20.78 -9.81
N ALA A 235 -20.46 -20.04 -9.10
CA ALA A 235 -20.48 -20.05 -7.65
C ALA A 235 -21.87 -19.69 -7.08
N PRO A 236 -22.25 -20.27 -5.93
CA PRO A 236 -23.56 -20.06 -5.34
C PRO A 236 -23.73 -18.61 -4.85
N ARG A 237 -24.98 -18.19 -4.62
CA ARG A 237 -25.35 -16.90 -4.01
C ARG A 237 -24.92 -15.64 -4.78
N ILE A 238 -24.68 -15.74 -6.08
CA ILE A 238 -24.42 -14.57 -6.93
C ILE A 238 -25.74 -13.91 -7.37
N THR A 239 -26.02 -12.70 -6.88
CA THR A 239 -27.21 -11.90 -7.21
C THR A 239 -26.88 -10.42 -7.51
N PRO A 240 -27.56 -9.78 -8.48
CA PRO A 240 -28.49 -10.37 -9.45
C PRO A 240 -27.79 -11.31 -10.44
N ARG A 241 -28.53 -12.20 -11.09
CA ARG A 241 -27.96 -13.27 -11.95
C ARG A 241 -26.92 -12.79 -12.99
N PRO A 242 -27.08 -11.62 -13.65
CA PRO A 242 -26.06 -11.11 -14.57
C PRO A 242 -24.70 -10.82 -13.92
N LYS A 243 -24.57 -10.85 -12.59
CA LYS A 243 -23.26 -10.75 -11.92
C LYS A 243 -22.42 -12.01 -12.03
N ARG A 244 -22.97 -13.10 -12.58
CA ARG A 244 -22.27 -14.37 -12.82
C ARG A 244 -21.22 -14.31 -13.93
N ILE A 245 -21.02 -13.18 -14.59
CA ILE A 245 -19.90 -13.00 -15.51
C ILE A 245 -18.68 -12.36 -14.85
N TRP A 246 -18.66 -12.23 -13.52
CA TRP A 246 -17.53 -11.64 -12.81
C TRP A 246 -16.87 -12.71 -11.95
N VAL A 247 -15.59 -12.92 -12.19
CA VAL A 247 -14.71 -13.78 -11.39
C VAL A 247 -13.69 -12.91 -10.66
N PHE A 248 -13.40 -13.25 -9.41
CA PHE A 248 -12.47 -12.51 -8.57
C PHE A 248 -11.46 -13.44 -7.95
N TYR A 249 -10.24 -12.94 -7.81
CA TYR A 249 -9.18 -13.61 -7.05
C TYR A 249 -8.62 -12.69 -5.98
N ASP A 250 -8.23 -13.29 -4.87
CA ASP A 250 -7.56 -12.60 -3.78
C ASP A 250 -6.06 -12.42 -4.04
N GLN A 251 -5.36 -11.93 -3.03
CA GLN A 251 -3.95 -11.56 -3.12
C GLN A 251 -2.98 -12.75 -3.22
N ASN A 252 -3.49 -13.98 -3.04
CA ASN A 252 -2.77 -15.23 -3.16
C ASN A 252 -3.25 -16.05 -4.39
N MET A 253 -3.96 -15.41 -5.33
CA MET A 253 -4.58 -16.10 -6.47
C MET A 253 -5.54 -17.22 -6.06
N GLN A 254 -6.23 -17.07 -4.93
CA GLN A 254 -7.33 -17.98 -4.58
C GLN A 254 -8.65 -17.43 -5.12
N PHE A 255 -9.45 -18.30 -5.73
CA PHE A 255 -10.79 -17.93 -6.18
C PHE A 255 -11.60 -17.36 -5.02
N TRP A 256 -12.26 -16.24 -5.29
CA TRP A 256 -13.08 -15.52 -4.33
C TRP A 256 -14.52 -15.44 -4.84
N ASN A 257 -15.44 -16.13 -4.17
CA ASN A 257 -16.88 -15.95 -4.38
C ASN A 257 -17.36 -14.62 -3.78
N HIS A 258 -16.91 -13.55 -4.41
CA HIS A 258 -17.06 -12.18 -3.99
C HIS A 258 -18.51 -11.78 -3.70
N TYR A 259 -19.44 -12.13 -4.60
CA TYR A 259 -20.86 -11.79 -4.40
C TYR A 259 -21.54 -12.70 -3.36
N GLY A 260 -21.11 -13.96 -3.22
CA GLY A 260 -21.59 -14.82 -2.15
C GLY A 260 -21.20 -14.30 -0.77
N GLU A 261 -19.99 -13.78 -0.60
CA GLU A 261 -19.59 -13.13 0.65
C GLU A 261 -20.39 -11.86 0.94
N LEU A 262 -20.75 -11.06 -0.07
CA LEU A 262 -21.62 -9.88 0.12
C LEU A 262 -23.08 -10.21 0.44
N ASP A 263 -23.53 -11.41 0.09
CA ASP A 263 -24.83 -11.93 0.48
C ASP A 263 -24.80 -12.41 1.94
N LEU A 264 -23.67 -12.97 2.38
CA LEU A 264 -23.51 -13.56 3.70
C LEU A 264 -23.09 -12.55 4.79
N PHE A 265 -22.28 -11.55 4.45
CA PHE A 265 -21.63 -10.67 5.43
C PHE A 265 -22.03 -9.21 5.26
N THR A 266 -22.12 -8.50 6.39
CA THR A 266 -22.21 -7.04 6.41
C THR A 266 -20.83 -6.42 6.56
N VAL A 267 -20.75 -5.09 6.48
CA VAL A 267 -19.51 -4.34 6.79
C VAL A 267 -19.01 -4.68 8.20
N ALA A 268 -19.92 -4.90 9.15
CA ALA A 268 -19.57 -5.21 10.54
C ALA A 268 -19.09 -6.65 10.72
N ASP A 269 -19.55 -7.56 9.86
CA ASP A 269 -19.28 -9.01 9.90
C ASP A 269 -18.23 -9.45 8.88
N GLN A 270 -17.52 -8.50 8.27
CA GLN A 270 -16.58 -8.79 7.20
C GLN A 270 -15.43 -9.71 7.69
N PRO A 271 -15.04 -10.73 6.91
CA PRO A 271 -13.94 -11.62 7.26
C PRO A 271 -12.61 -10.89 7.47
N THR A 272 -11.74 -11.46 8.30
CA THR A 272 -10.36 -10.99 8.45
C THR A 272 -9.46 -11.76 7.50
N ASP A 273 -8.94 -11.07 6.50
CA ASP A 273 -8.04 -11.62 5.49
C ASP A 273 -6.81 -10.74 5.36
N VAL A 274 -5.73 -11.19 5.99
CA VAL A 274 -4.52 -10.39 6.10
C VAL A 274 -3.65 -10.56 4.86
N PHE A 275 -3.31 -9.45 4.21
CA PHE A 275 -2.35 -9.45 3.11
C PHE A 275 -1.43 -8.23 3.15
N ARG A 276 -0.31 -8.31 2.42
CA ARG A 276 0.62 -7.18 2.26
C ARG A 276 0.32 -6.43 0.96
N PRO A 277 0.12 -5.10 0.99
CA PRO A 277 -0.07 -4.31 -0.22
C PRO A 277 1.09 -4.43 -1.21
N THR A 278 0.79 -4.25 -2.49
CA THR A 278 1.84 -4.05 -3.52
C THR A 278 2.41 -2.66 -3.33
N LEU A 279 3.75 -2.55 -3.35
CA LEU A 279 4.37 -1.24 -3.34
C LEU A 279 4.72 -0.87 -4.78
N PHE A 280 4.35 0.33 -5.19
CA PHE A 280 4.58 0.80 -6.54
C PHE A 280 4.95 2.28 -6.54
N ARG A 281 5.63 2.72 -7.61
CA ARG A 281 5.99 4.13 -7.78
C ARG A 281 4.84 4.91 -8.37
N TYR A 282 4.52 6.05 -7.76
CA TYR A 282 3.56 7.00 -8.27
C TYR A 282 4.00 8.42 -7.93
N LYS A 283 4.07 9.30 -8.94
CA LYS A 283 4.53 10.69 -8.82
C LYS A 283 5.82 10.84 -7.98
N GLY A 284 6.81 9.98 -8.24
CA GLY A 284 8.14 10.05 -7.61
C GLY A 284 8.28 9.41 -6.22
N LYS A 285 7.18 8.93 -5.60
CA LYS A 285 7.19 8.23 -4.30
C LYS A 285 6.68 6.79 -4.41
N ILE A 286 7.06 5.97 -3.44
CA ILE A 286 6.58 4.60 -3.27
C ILE A 286 5.33 4.63 -2.39
N TYR A 287 4.23 4.06 -2.88
CA TYR A 287 2.96 3.93 -2.18
C TYR A 287 2.53 2.47 -2.08
N PRO A 288 1.77 2.11 -1.03
CA PRO A 288 1.06 0.85 -0.97
C PRO A 288 -0.24 0.92 -1.77
N GLY A 289 -0.63 -0.19 -2.38
CA GLY A 289 -1.93 -0.32 -3.02
C GLY A 289 -2.15 -1.66 -3.68
N ASN A 290 -3.14 -1.69 -4.57
CA ASN A 290 -3.53 -2.85 -5.36
C ASN A 290 -3.65 -2.46 -6.82
N ARG A 291 -2.90 -3.16 -7.67
CA ARG A 291 -2.89 -2.99 -9.12
C ARG A 291 -3.75 -4.12 -9.68
N VAL A 292 -4.96 -3.80 -10.13
CA VAL A 292 -5.94 -4.83 -10.50
C VAL A 292 -5.55 -5.46 -11.82
N HIS A 293 -5.57 -6.79 -11.85
CA HIS A 293 -5.47 -7.62 -13.04
C HIS A 293 -6.85 -7.83 -13.65
N THR A 294 -7.01 -7.71 -14.96
CA THR A 294 -8.31 -7.89 -15.62
C THR A 294 -8.22 -8.69 -16.90
N SER A 295 -9.27 -9.45 -17.19
CA SER A 295 -9.52 -10.04 -18.50
C SER A 295 -10.98 -9.84 -18.92
N PHE A 296 -11.22 -9.54 -20.19
CA PHE A 296 -12.55 -9.24 -20.74
C PHE A 296 -12.57 -9.29 -22.26
N VAL A 297 -13.77 -9.31 -22.85
CA VAL A 297 -13.96 -9.11 -24.30
C VAL A 297 -14.30 -7.64 -24.56
N GLY A 298 -13.44 -6.98 -25.35
CA GLY A 298 -13.61 -5.61 -25.82
C GLY A 298 -13.99 -5.55 -27.29
N ILE A 299 -14.36 -4.35 -27.73
CA ILE A 299 -14.64 -4.01 -29.13
C ILE A 299 -13.70 -2.87 -29.54
N GLN A 300 -12.88 -3.13 -30.55
CA GLN A 300 -12.09 -2.10 -31.24
C GLN A 300 -12.97 -1.48 -32.33
N VAL A 301 -13.07 -0.16 -32.36
CA VAL A 301 -13.81 0.59 -33.40
C VAL A 301 -12.82 1.31 -34.31
N GLU A 302 -12.99 1.16 -35.62
CA GLU A 302 -12.12 1.82 -36.61
C GLU A 302 -12.09 3.34 -36.42
N GLY A 303 -10.88 3.91 -36.42
CA GLY A 303 -10.67 5.35 -36.24
C GLY A 303 -10.88 5.87 -34.81
N LYS A 304 -11.28 5.03 -33.83
CA LYS A 304 -11.40 5.44 -32.43
C LYS A 304 -10.24 4.91 -31.59
N GLN A 305 -9.80 5.75 -30.64
CA GLN A 305 -8.81 5.35 -29.65
C GLN A 305 -9.50 4.59 -28.50
N GLY A 306 -8.86 3.52 -28.02
CA GLY A 306 -9.36 2.73 -26.91
C GLY A 306 -10.18 1.51 -27.34
N LEU A 307 -10.81 0.86 -26.36
CA LEU A 307 -11.69 -0.29 -26.57
C LEU A 307 -13.04 0.00 -25.91
N ASP A 308 -14.12 -0.23 -26.66
CA ASP A 308 -15.45 -0.30 -26.10
C ASP A 308 -15.62 -1.61 -25.33
N GLN A 309 -16.48 -1.61 -24.32
CA GLN A 309 -16.80 -2.83 -23.57
C GLN A 309 -18.03 -3.50 -24.18
N LEU A 310 -17.96 -4.81 -24.42
CA LEU A 310 -19.14 -5.59 -24.77
C LEU A 310 -20.19 -5.49 -23.66
N PHE A 311 -21.47 -5.34 -24.01
CA PHE A 311 -22.52 -5.26 -23.00
C PHE A 311 -22.55 -6.53 -22.15
N MET A 312 -22.48 -6.32 -20.83
CA MET A 312 -22.52 -7.36 -19.82
C MET A 312 -23.72 -8.30 -19.97
N LYS A 313 -24.86 -7.77 -20.41
CA LYS A 313 -26.08 -8.57 -20.66
C LYS A 313 -25.87 -9.58 -21.78
N ASP A 314 -25.28 -9.14 -22.89
CA ASP A 314 -25.08 -9.98 -24.07
C ASP A 314 -24.12 -11.12 -23.76
N PHE A 315 -23.03 -10.80 -23.06
CA PHE A 315 -22.07 -11.79 -22.59
C PHE A 315 -22.70 -12.81 -21.62
N TYR A 316 -23.49 -12.34 -20.66
CA TYR A 316 -24.22 -13.21 -19.73
C TYR A 316 -25.21 -14.13 -20.46
N ASP A 317 -26.01 -13.59 -21.37
CA ASP A 317 -27.03 -14.34 -22.11
C ASP A 317 -26.40 -15.39 -23.03
N MET A 318 -25.24 -15.11 -23.64
CA MET A 318 -24.47 -16.08 -24.43
C MET A 318 -24.11 -17.32 -23.59
N TRP A 319 -23.50 -17.10 -22.43
CA TRP A 319 -23.11 -18.17 -21.52
C TRP A 319 -24.33 -18.93 -20.97
N VAL A 320 -25.43 -18.25 -20.65
CA VAL A 320 -26.67 -18.89 -20.21
C VAL A 320 -27.23 -19.82 -21.29
N LYS A 321 -27.30 -19.36 -22.54
CA LYS A 321 -27.75 -20.19 -23.67
C LYS A 321 -26.86 -21.42 -23.84
N HIS A 322 -25.54 -21.24 -23.80
CA HIS A 322 -24.61 -22.36 -23.88
C HIS A 322 -24.84 -23.38 -22.77
N ARG A 323 -25.01 -22.91 -21.53
CA ARG A 323 -25.26 -23.81 -20.41
C ARG A 323 -26.58 -24.58 -20.45
N GLN A 324 -27.59 -24.05 -21.15
CA GLN A 324 -28.87 -24.73 -21.33
C GLN A 324 -28.81 -25.83 -22.39
N ASP A 325 -28.01 -25.64 -23.46
CA ASP A 325 -27.75 -26.65 -24.48
C ASP A 325 -26.28 -26.58 -24.97
N PRO A 326 -25.32 -27.18 -24.23
CA PRO A 326 -23.89 -27.04 -24.50
C PRO A 326 -23.47 -27.59 -25.87
N THR A 327 -24.29 -28.46 -26.46
CA THR A 327 -23.99 -29.10 -27.74
C THR A 327 -24.45 -28.29 -28.95
N LYS A 328 -25.44 -27.39 -28.78
CA LYS A 328 -26.03 -26.61 -29.87
C LYS A 328 -25.82 -25.11 -29.74
N ALA A 329 -25.93 -24.56 -28.54
CA ALA A 329 -25.78 -23.14 -28.28
C ALA A 329 -24.30 -22.85 -27.98
N TYR A 330 -23.61 -22.19 -28.90
CA TYR A 330 -22.20 -21.77 -28.76
C TYR A 330 -21.28 -22.90 -28.23
N PRO A 331 -21.26 -24.09 -28.86
CA PRO A 331 -20.55 -25.27 -28.36
C PRO A 331 -19.04 -25.06 -28.21
N GLU A 332 -18.47 -24.04 -28.86
CA GLU A 332 -17.07 -23.67 -28.74
C GLU A 332 -16.68 -23.34 -27.29
N LEU A 333 -17.60 -22.77 -26.50
CA LEU A 333 -17.36 -22.42 -25.10
C LEU A 333 -17.05 -23.63 -24.21
N ALA A 334 -17.41 -24.86 -24.61
CA ALA A 334 -17.06 -26.08 -23.88
C ALA A 334 -15.55 -26.40 -23.90
N LYS A 335 -14.78 -25.69 -24.73
CA LYS A 335 -13.31 -25.78 -24.75
C LYS A 335 -12.67 -25.03 -23.58
N ILE A 336 -13.37 -24.05 -23.01
CA ILE A 336 -12.90 -23.22 -21.89
C ILE A 336 -13.04 -24.02 -20.60
N LYS A 337 -11.92 -24.26 -19.93
CA LYS A 337 -11.86 -25.15 -18.77
C LYS A 337 -11.14 -24.50 -17.61
N ASP A 338 -11.25 -25.16 -16.46
CA ASP A 338 -10.43 -24.88 -15.30
C ASP A 338 -9.08 -25.57 -15.52
N ASP A 339 -8.09 -24.79 -15.96
CA ASP A 339 -6.76 -25.30 -16.27
C ASP A 339 -5.86 -25.32 -15.02
N ASN A 340 -6.17 -24.50 -14.02
CA ASN A 340 -5.37 -24.34 -12.81
C ASN A 340 -5.87 -25.21 -11.62
N GLY A 341 -7.06 -25.78 -11.72
CA GLY A 341 -7.67 -26.69 -10.75
C GLY A 341 -8.35 -26.01 -9.54
N ASP A 342 -8.68 -24.72 -9.62
CA ASP A 342 -9.31 -23.96 -8.54
C ASP A 342 -10.85 -24.06 -8.50
N GLY A 343 -11.44 -24.77 -9.47
CA GLY A 343 -12.87 -24.97 -9.63
C GLY A 343 -13.58 -23.92 -10.49
N VAL A 344 -12.86 -22.99 -11.13
CA VAL A 344 -13.40 -21.95 -12.01
C VAL A 344 -12.71 -22.02 -13.37
N PRO A 345 -13.45 -21.98 -14.49
CA PRO A 345 -12.81 -21.93 -15.81
C PRO A 345 -12.15 -20.58 -16.06
N GLU A 346 -11.07 -20.56 -16.83
CA GLU A 346 -10.41 -19.34 -17.29
C GLU A 346 -10.11 -19.41 -18.78
N VAL A 347 -9.88 -18.24 -19.40
CA VAL A 347 -9.39 -18.17 -20.77
C VAL A 347 -7.91 -17.88 -20.70
N ASN A 348 -7.07 -18.86 -21.06
CA ASN A 348 -5.63 -18.68 -21.01
C ASN A 348 -4.86 -19.39 -22.14
N THR A 349 -5.46 -20.39 -22.77
CA THR A 349 -4.85 -21.11 -23.89
C THR A 349 -5.22 -20.48 -25.23
N LYS A 350 -4.47 -20.82 -26.28
CA LYS A 350 -4.75 -20.33 -27.64
C LYS A 350 -6.13 -20.80 -28.11
N GLU A 351 -6.43 -22.07 -27.83
CA GLU A 351 -7.68 -22.72 -28.21
C GLU A 351 -8.89 -22.07 -27.53
N GLU A 352 -8.76 -21.64 -26.28
CA GLU A 352 -9.81 -20.96 -25.52
C GLU A 352 -10.05 -19.52 -25.97
N ILE A 353 -8.98 -18.78 -26.28
CA ILE A 353 -9.08 -17.42 -26.82
C ILE A 353 -9.89 -17.44 -28.12
N ASP A 354 -9.53 -18.34 -29.05
CA ASP A 354 -10.25 -18.48 -30.31
C ASP A 354 -11.69 -18.98 -30.10
N ALA A 355 -11.90 -19.88 -29.14
CA ALA A 355 -13.23 -20.38 -28.78
C ALA A 355 -14.14 -19.26 -28.27
N LEU A 356 -13.66 -18.44 -27.33
CA LEU A 356 -14.42 -17.34 -26.76
C LEU A 356 -14.77 -16.28 -27.82
N LEU A 357 -13.79 -15.88 -28.63
CA LEU A 357 -13.99 -14.89 -29.68
C LEU A 357 -14.95 -15.39 -30.76
N SER A 358 -14.84 -16.66 -31.16
CA SER A 358 -15.76 -17.30 -32.11
C SER A 358 -17.19 -17.34 -31.57
N ALA A 359 -17.37 -17.82 -30.34
CA ALA A 359 -18.69 -17.89 -29.69
C ALA A 359 -19.33 -16.49 -29.55
N THR A 360 -18.53 -15.49 -29.14
CA THR A 360 -19.01 -14.11 -28.99
C THR A 360 -19.41 -13.52 -30.34
N THR A 361 -18.59 -13.73 -31.39
CA THR A 361 -18.92 -13.29 -32.75
C THR A 361 -20.23 -13.89 -33.24
N LYS A 362 -20.42 -15.20 -33.01
CA LYS A 362 -21.65 -15.91 -33.36
C LYS A 362 -22.86 -15.34 -32.61
N TYR A 363 -22.75 -15.11 -31.30
CA TYR A 363 -23.82 -14.53 -30.50
C TYR A 363 -24.23 -13.15 -31.02
N LEU A 364 -23.27 -12.25 -31.27
CA LEU A 364 -23.54 -10.90 -31.76
C LEU A 364 -24.25 -10.92 -33.12
N LYS A 365 -23.88 -11.86 -34.00
CA LYS A 365 -24.58 -12.08 -35.26
C LYS A 365 -26.02 -12.56 -35.04
N ASP A 366 -26.24 -13.53 -34.15
CA ASP A 366 -27.56 -14.07 -33.85
C ASP A 366 -28.50 -13.02 -33.24
N THR A 367 -27.96 -12.01 -32.56
CA THR A 367 -28.73 -10.91 -31.95
C THR A 367 -28.77 -9.64 -32.81
N ASN A 368 -28.28 -9.68 -34.04
CA ASN A 368 -28.20 -8.52 -34.96
C ASN A 368 -27.49 -7.30 -34.33
N TYR A 369 -26.44 -7.54 -33.54
CA TYR A 369 -25.65 -6.46 -32.98
C TYR A 369 -24.82 -5.80 -34.11
N PRO A 370 -24.79 -4.45 -34.23
CA PRO A 370 -24.11 -3.77 -35.32
C PRO A 370 -22.60 -3.86 -35.16
N MET A 371 -21.93 -4.53 -36.11
CA MET A 371 -20.49 -4.82 -36.11
C MET A 371 -19.72 -4.12 -37.23
N GLU A 372 -20.38 -3.29 -38.04
CA GLU A 372 -19.74 -2.51 -39.11
C GLU A 372 -18.65 -1.60 -38.54
N GLY A 373 -17.42 -1.74 -39.05
CA GLY A 373 -16.25 -1.00 -38.55
C GLY A 373 -15.79 -1.40 -37.14
N LYS A 374 -16.24 -2.56 -36.62
CA LYS A 374 -15.92 -3.05 -35.28
C LYS A 374 -15.26 -4.42 -35.32
N THR A 375 -14.29 -4.64 -34.44
CA THR A 375 -13.58 -5.90 -34.29
C THR A 375 -13.56 -6.33 -32.83
N LEU A 376 -13.92 -7.57 -32.55
CA LEU A 376 -13.80 -8.12 -31.19
C LEU A 376 -12.35 -8.39 -30.83
N VAL A 377 -12.00 -8.13 -29.58
CA VAL A 377 -10.71 -8.46 -28.99
C VAL A 377 -10.89 -9.07 -27.62
N TRP A 378 -10.14 -10.13 -27.32
CA TRP A 378 -9.99 -10.61 -25.95
C TRP A 378 -8.81 -9.88 -25.33
N VAL A 379 -8.99 -9.38 -24.11
CA VAL A 379 -8.00 -8.61 -23.37
C VAL A 379 -7.66 -9.37 -22.10
N SER A 380 -6.37 -9.48 -21.80
CA SER A 380 -5.85 -9.97 -20.53
C SER A 380 -4.60 -9.17 -20.15
N ASP A 381 -4.65 -8.51 -19.00
CA ASP A 381 -3.66 -7.54 -18.57
C ASP A 381 -3.40 -6.41 -19.58
N ASP A 382 -2.19 -6.34 -20.11
CA ASP A 382 -1.73 -5.41 -21.14
C ASP A 382 -1.76 -6.03 -22.53
N ARG A 383 -2.30 -7.24 -22.72
CA ARG A 383 -2.35 -7.93 -24.01
C ARG A 383 -3.77 -7.96 -24.55
N ALA A 384 -3.94 -7.65 -25.83
CA ALA A 384 -5.18 -7.81 -26.58
C ALA A 384 -4.98 -8.75 -27.78
N CYS A 385 -5.99 -9.53 -28.12
CA CYS A 385 -5.94 -10.53 -29.18
C CYS A 385 -7.20 -10.50 -30.04
N ARG A 386 -7.06 -10.37 -31.37
CA ARG A 386 -8.16 -10.57 -32.35
C ARG A 386 -8.38 -12.05 -32.66
N SER A 387 -7.34 -12.84 -32.46
CA SER A 387 -7.29 -14.30 -32.44
C SER A 387 -6.10 -14.72 -31.58
N SER A 388 -5.97 -16.00 -31.30
CA SER A 388 -4.81 -16.55 -30.60
C SER A 388 -3.46 -16.30 -31.31
N SER A 389 -3.50 -16.03 -32.62
CA SER A 389 -2.33 -15.76 -33.48
C SER A 389 -2.09 -14.28 -33.80
N ASP A 390 -3.09 -13.42 -33.62
CA ASP A 390 -2.99 -11.95 -33.79
C ASP A 390 -3.22 -11.26 -32.45
N CYS A 391 -2.12 -11.04 -31.71
CA CYS A 391 -2.12 -10.33 -30.44
C CYS A 391 -1.16 -9.14 -30.46
N PHE A 392 -1.50 -8.11 -29.69
CA PHE A 392 -0.75 -6.87 -29.57
C PHE A 392 -0.84 -6.32 -28.14
N ASP A 393 0.14 -5.49 -27.78
CA ASP A 393 0.18 -4.86 -26.46
C ASP A 393 -0.69 -3.59 -26.43
N LEU A 394 -1.41 -3.41 -25.33
CA LEU A 394 -2.17 -2.22 -25.00
C LEU A 394 -1.31 -1.27 -24.13
N PRO A 395 -1.42 0.05 -24.33
CA PRO A 395 -0.68 1.00 -23.52
C PRO A 395 -1.19 0.99 -22.06
N LYS A 396 -0.25 0.96 -21.11
CA LYS A 396 -0.49 1.18 -19.69
C LYS A 396 0.62 2.00 -19.04
N LYS A 397 0.35 2.53 -17.85
CA LYS A 397 1.33 3.22 -17.01
C LYS A 397 2.12 2.21 -16.17
N ASP A 398 3.30 2.61 -15.71
CA ASP A 398 4.18 1.76 -14.89
C ASP A 398 3.51 1.29 -13.59
N PHE A 399 2.63 2.12 -13.02
CA PHE A 399 1.86 1.77 -11.82
C PHE A 399 0.67 0.86 -12.10
N GLU A 400 0.31 0.59 -13.35
CA GLU A 400 -0.81 -0.27 -13.74
C GLU A 400 -0.36 -1.72 -13.95
N ALA A 401 -1.16 -2.68 -13.48
CA ALA A 401 -0.98 -4.10 -13.80
C ALA A 401 -1.54 -4.40 -15.19
N SER A 402 -2.80 -4.00 -15.42
CA SER A 402 -3.50 -4.15 -16.71
C SER A 402 -3.86 -2.80 -17.32
N SER A 403 -4.05 -2.79 -18.63
CA SER A 403 -4.62 -1.66 -19.36
C SER A 403 -6.10 -1.51 -19.01
N TYR A 404 -6.58 -0.27 -18.84
CA TYR A 404 -7.98 0.06 -18.49
C TYR A 404 -8.48 -0.44 -17.11
N ALA A 405 -7.62 -1.05 -16.31
CA ALA A 405 -7.95 -1.50 -14.96
C ALA A 405 -7.67 -0.41 -13.90
N SER A 406 -8.32 -0.54 -12.75
CA SER A 406 -8.07 0.37 -11.63
C SER A 406 -6.79 0.02 -10.86
N VAL A 407 -6.15 1.05 -10.34
CA VAL A 407 -5.06 0.98 -9.36
C VAL A 407 -5.53 1.72 -8.12
N TYR A 408 -5.76 0.96 -7.04
CA TYR A 408 -6.21 1.52 -5.78
C TYR A 408 -5.02 1.83 -4.90
N LYS A 409 -4.70 3.11 -4.75
CA LYS A 409 -3.70 3.56 -3.78
C LYS A 409 -4.30 3.52 -2.38
N TYR A 410 -3.59 2.98 -1.40
CA TYR A 410 -4.10 2.86 -0.04
C TYR A 410 -3.74 4.08 0.81
N SER A 411 -4.76 4.64 1.47
CA SER A 411 -4.65 5.79 2.38
C SER A 411 -5.46 5.62 3.68
N HIS A 412 -6.00 4.42 3.92
CA HIS A 412 -6.85 4.09 5.07
C HIS A 412 -6.38 2.78 5.73
N ASP A 413 -6.93 2.47 6.90
CA ASP A 413 -6.46 1.40 7.79
C ASP A 413 -4.99 1.61 8.17
N VAL A 414 -4.70 2.83 8.60
CA VAL A 414 -3.36 3.25 9.00
C VAL A 414 -2.99 2.64 10.34
N ALA A 415 -1.86 1.94 10.39
CA ALA A 415 -1.31 1.31 11.57
C ALA A 415 -0.64 2.33 12.50
N PRO A 416 -0.69 2.10 13.83
CA PRO A 416 0.03 2.92 14.79
C PRO A 416 1.55 2.82 14.60
N ALA A 417 2.30 3.82 15.07
CA ALA A 417 3.75 3.92 14.86
C ALA A 417 4.55 2.68 15.27
N LYS A 418 4.15 1.97 16.33
CA LYS A 418 4.82 0.74 16.79
C LYS A 418 4.57 -0.49 15.90
N ALA A 419 3.60 -0.42 14.99
CA ALA A 419 3.27 -1.47 14.03
C ALA A 419 3.68 -1.11 12.60
N ALA A 420 4.24 0.09 12.37
CA ALA A 420 4.73 0.52 11.07
C ALA A 420 6.04 -0.20 10.68
N LEU A 421 6.31 -0.29 9.38
CA LEU A 421 7.61 -0.76 8.90
C LEU A 421 8.73 0.18 9.40
N GLY A 422 9.82 -0.42 9.86
CA GLY A 422 10.96 0.29 10.42
C GLY A 422 10.87 0.47 11.94
N ALA A 423 9.74 0.17 12.57
CA ALA A 423 9.64 0.13 14.04
C ALA A 423 10.56 -0.93 14.67
N GLY A 424 10.84 -2.02 13.95
CA GLY A 424 11.85 -3.04 14.30
C GLY A 424 13.26 -2.69 13.84
N GLY A 425 13.44 -1.57 13.14
CA GLY A 425 14.70 -1.11 12.56
C GLY A 425 14.88 -1.42 11.09
N CYS A 426 16.09 -1.17 10.58
CA CYS A 426 16.40 -1.22 9.15
C CYS A 426 16.07 -2.57 8.51
N THR A 427 16.17 -3.66 9.26
CA THR A 427 15.94 -5.03 8.79
C THR A 427 14.49 -5.35 8.46
N ASP A 428 13.52 -4.53 8.90
CA ASP A 428 12.12 -4.69 8.48
C ASP A 428 11.99 -4.62 6.96
N CYS A 429 12.79 -3.75 6.34
CA CYS A 429 12.80 -3.54 4.89
C CYS A 429 14.06 -4.09 4.22
N HIS A 430 15.20 -4.09 4.89
CA HIS A 430 16.48 -4.43 4.27
C HIS A 430 16.97 -5.86 4.53
N ARG A 431 16.31 -6.72 5.30
CA ARG A 431 16.81 -8.11 5.45
C ARG A 431 16.69 -8.92 4.16
N MET A 432 17.46 -10.00 4.07
CA MET A 432 17.24 -11.03 3.06
C MET A 432 15.81 -11.57 3.15
N ASN A 433 15.17 -11.71 1.99
CA ASN A 433 13.77 -12.09 1.83
C ASN A 433 12.80 -11.14 2.54
N SER A 434 13.16 -9.86 2.65
CA SER A 434 12.27 -8.82 3.17
C SER A 434 11.02 -8.70 2.30
N PRO A 435 9.80 -8.70 2.89
CA PRO A 435 8.59 -8.50 2.13
C PRO A 435 8.51 -7.16 1.39
N PHE A 436 9.27 -6.14 1.82
CA PHE A 436 9.29 -4.82 1.17
C PHE A 436 9.83 -4.89 -0.26
N PHE A 437 10.90 -5.66 -0.49
CA PHE A 437 11.56 -5.77 -1.79
C PHE A 437 11.33 -7.13 -2.46
N GLN A 438 11.29 -8.23 -1.70
CA GLN A 438 11.43 -9.57 -2.25
C GLN A 438 10.17 -10.42 -2.13
N ARG A 439 9.04 -9.86 -1.65
CA ARG A 439 7.77 -10.61 -1.70
C ARG A 439 7.36 -10.84 -3.15
N ALA A 440 6.73 -11.98 -3.37
CA ALA A 440 6.01 -12.28 -4.60
C ALA A 440 4.85 -11.29 -4.78
N VAL A 441 4.77 -10.72 -5.97
CA VAL A 441 3.65 -9.92 -6.47
C VAL A 441 3.25 -10.48 -7.83
N LEU A 442 1.94 -10.60 -8.06
CA LEU A 442 1.42 -11.16 -9.29
C LEU A 442 1.86 -10.30 -10.49
N ARG A 443 2.34 -10.96 -11.53
CA ARG A 443 2.67 -10.35 -12.82
C ARG A 443 1.64 -10.72 -13.89
N HIS A 444 1.20 -11.98 -13.91
CA HIS A 444 0.15 -12.50 -14.79
C HIS A 444 -0.69 -13.57 -14.07
N PRO A 445 -2.04 -13.52 -14.16
CA PRO A 445 -2.94 -14.40 -13.42
C PRO A 445 -3.08 -15.81 -14.00
N PHE A 446 -3.38 -15.92 -15.30
CA PHE A 446 -3.76 -17.16 -15.98
C PHE A 446 -2.61 -17.61 -16.93
N ASP A 447 -2.43 -18.91 -17.19
CA ASP A 447 -1.18 -19.59 -17.68
C ASP A 447 -0.15 -19.87 -16.57
N SER A 448 -0.61 -20.53 -15.49
CA SER A 448 0.10 -20.69 -14.20
C SER A 448 0.50 -19.34 -13.58
N PRO A 449 -0.03 -18.92 -12.42
CA PRO A 449 0.25 -17.61 -11.85
C PRO A 449 1.74 -17.26 -11.82
N LYS A 450 2.13 -16.21 -12.56
CA LYS A 450 3.52 -15.75 -12.65
C LYS A 450 3.74 -14.66 -11.61
N TRP A 451 4.76 -14.85 -10.77
CA TRP A 451 5.09 -13.95 -9.67
C TRP A 451 6.46 -13.32 -9.87
N ILE A 452 6.57 -12.04 -9.54
CA ILE A 452 7.82 -11.28 -9.55
C ILE A 452 8.13 -10.72 -8.16
N ALA A 453 9.39 -10.35 -7.93
CA ALA A 453 9.75 -9.62 -6.72
C ALA A 453 9.18 -8.20 -6.76
N ASN A 454 8.68 -7.70 -5.63
CA ASN A 454 8.18 -6.33 -5.52
C ASN A 454 9.24 -5.27 -5.92
N ALA A 455 10.54 -5.55 -5.75
CA ALA A 455 11.65 -4.70 -6.16
C ALA A 455 11.65 -4.41 -7.67
N GLU A 456 11.19 -5.36 -8.48
CA GLU A 456 11.06 -5.19 -9.93
C GLU A 456 10.04 -4.11 -10.27
N ILE A 457 8.87 -4.13 -9.60
CA ILE A 457 7.84 -3.07 -9.70
C ILE A 457 8.40 -1.72 -9.25
N LEU A 458 9.26 -1.73 -8.24
CA LEU A 458 9.92 -0.52 -7.73
C LEU A 458 11.10 -0.07 -8.61
N GLY A 459 11.46 -0.79 -9.66
CA GLY A 459 12.63 -0.49 -10.50
C GLY A 459 13.95 -0.50 -9.71
N VAL A 460 14.08 -1.37 -8.71
CA VAL A 460 15.29 -1.53 -7.90
C VAL A 460 15.98 -2.82 -8.28
N SER A 461 17.24 -2.75 -8.70
CA SER A 461 17.97 -3.94 -9.13
C SER A 461 18.15 -4.94 -7.97
N PRO A 462 18.09 -6.26 -8.24
CA PRO A 462 18.34 -7.28 -7.23
C PRO A 462 19.69 -7.10 -6.52
N THR A 463 20.73 -6.68 -7.24
CA THR A 463 22.06 -6.42 -6.68
C THR A 463 22.02 -5.33 -5.59
N PHE A 464 21.27 -4.24 -5.80
CA PHE A 464 21.15 -3.20 -4.77
C PHE A 464 20.31 -3.65 -3.58
N VAL A 465 19.30 -4.50 -3.79
CA VAL A 465 18.55 -5.12 -2.70
C VAL A 465 19.46 -6.00 -1.86
N LEU A 466 20.23 -6.88 -2.49
CA LEU A 466 21.21 -7.77 -1.84
C LEU A 466 22.29 -6.98 -1.11
N LEU A 467 22.80 -5.90 -1.73
CA LEU A 467 23.82 -5.05 -1.11
C LEU A 467 23.28 -4.36 0.16
N GLY A 468 22.04 -3.88 0.12
CA GLY A 468 21.36 -3.34 1.30
C GLY A 468 21.17 -4.42 2.38
N ALA A 469 20.82 -5.64 1.98
CA ALA A 469 20.66 -6.76 2.90
C ALA A 469 21.95 -7.27 3.52
N PHE A 470 23.04 -7.27 2.78
CA PHE A 470 24.36 -7.52 3.31
C PHE A 470 24.76 -6.43 4.31
N ARG A 471 24.61 -5.15 3.94
CA ARG A 471 24.98 -4.01 4.79
C ARG A 471 24.23 -4.03 6.12
N GLU A 472 22.90 -4.08 6.07
CA GLU A 472 22.08 -4.04 7.28
C GLU A 472 22.05 -5.41 7.99
N GLY A 473 21.98 -6.52 7.27
CA GLY A 473 21.82 -7.85 7.86
C GLY A 473 23.11 -8.45 8.43
N ILE A 474 24.28 -8.08 7.90
CA ILE A 474 25.57 -8.72 8.23
C ILE A 474 26.60 -7.70 8.67
N LEU A 475 26.86 -6.67 7.86
CA LEU A 475 27.98 -5.77 8.07
C LEU A 475 27.86 -4.94 9.36
N LYS A 476 26.70 -4.32 9.60
CA LYS A 476 26.45 -3.58 10.85
C LYS A 476 26.48 -4.47 12.10
N PRO A 477 25.80 -5.62 12.15
CA PRO A 477 25.95 -6.57 13.25
C PRO A 477 27.40 -6.99 13.51
N LEU A 478 28.21 -7.15 12.46
CA LEU A 478 29.64 -7.46 12.59
C LEU A 478 30.40 -6.28 13.20
N ILE A 479 30.15 -5.04 12.78
CA ILE A 479 30.75 -3.83 13.40
C ILE A 479 30.43 -3.81 14.90
N TYR A 480 29.18 -4.03 15.29
CA TYR A 480 28.77 -4.00 16.70
C TYR A 480 29.41 -5.13 17.50
N THR A 481 29.50 -6.33 16.92
CA THR A 481 30.20 -7.46 17.53
C THR A 481 31.68 -7.16 17.72
N LEU A 482 32.35 -6.63 16.68
CA LEU A 482 33.76 -6.26 16.75
C LEU A 482 34.00 -5.18 17.81
N LEU A 483 33.12 -4.19 17.90
CA LEU A 483 33.21 -3.15 18.92
C LEU A 483 33.05 -3.71 20.33
N ALA A 484 32.11 -4.64 20.55
CA ALA A 484 31.95 -5.33 21.83
C ALA A 484 33.20 -6.13 22.19
N VAL A 485 33.74 -6.91 21.26
CA VAL A 485 34.99 -7.67 21.46
C VAL A 485 36.15 -6.73 21.75
N PHE A 486 36.26 -5.61 21.03
CA PHE A 486 37.28 -4.60 21.26
C PHE A 486 37.22 -4.05 22.69
N PHE A 487 36.03 -3.69 23.21
CA PHE A 487 35.89 -3.21 24.60
C PHE A 487 36.24 -4.28 25.63
N ILE A 488 35.91 -5.54 25.37
CA ILE A 488 36.33 -6.67 26.21
C ILE A 488 37.87 -6.77 26.23
N LEU A 489 38.53 -6.68 25.07
CA LEU A 489 39.99 -6.71 24.98
C LEU A 489 40.64 -5.50 25.68
N LEU A 490 40.04 -4.31 25.60
CA LEU A 490 40.48 -3.15 26.36
C LEU A 490 40.37 -3.37 27.88
N ALA A 491 39.29 -3.99 28.35
CA ALA A 491 39.14 -4.33 29.77
C ALA A 491 40.22 -5.33 30.22
N CYS A 492 40.50 -6.36 29.41
CA CYS A 492 41.59 -7.29 29.66
C CYS A 492 42.96 -6.58 29.69
N LEU A 493 43.21 -5.67 28.73
CA LEU A 493 44.46 -4.91 28.68
C LEU A 493 44.61 -3.98 29.89
N GLY A 494 43.53 -3.30 30.30
CA GLY A 494 43.48 -2.48 31.49
C GLY A 494 43.75 -3.29 32.77
N LEU A 495 43.16 -4.48 32.89
CA LEU A 495 43.42 -5.39 34.01
C LEU A 495 44.87 -5.88 34.02
N LYS A 496 45.44 -6.27 32.85
CA LYS A 496 46.86 -6.64 32.73
C LYS A 496 47.76 -5.51 33.22
N ILE A 497 47.53 -4.27 32.78
CA ILE A 497 48.32 -3.10 33.18
C ILE A 497 48.21 -2.85 34.70
N LEU A 498 47.00 -2.95 35.25
CA LEU A 498 46.76 -2.78 36.69
C LEU A 498 47.50 -3.84 37.51
N LEU A 499 47.40 -5.12 37.12
CA LEU A 499 48.08 -6.23 37.78
C LEU A 499 49.61 -6.10 37.72
N CYS A 500 50.15 -5.65 36.59
CA CYS A 500 51.58 -5.33 36.47
C CYS A 500 51.99 -4.20 37.42
N ARG A 501 51.17 -3.14 37.57
CA ARG A 501 51.42 -2.07 38.55
C ARG A 501 51.34 -2.54 40.01
N MET A 502 50.57 -3.59 40.27
CA MET A 502 50.48 -4.26 41.57
C MET A 502 51.63 -5.26 41.82
N GLY A 503 52.58 -5.39 40.90
CA GLY A 503 53.79 -6.20 41.08
C GLY A 503 53.76 -7.62 40.49
N LEU A 504 52.71 -7.98 39.74
CA LEU A 504 52.70 -9.27 39.04
C LEU A 504 53.64 -9.23 37.82
N SER A 505 54.28 -10.36 37.53
CA SER A 505 55.03 -10.52 36.28
C SER A 505 54.08 -10.42 35.07
N ASN A 506 54.59 -9.92 33.95
CA ASN A 506 53.78 -9.70 32.75
C ASN A 506 53.05 -10.97 32.27
N THR A 507 53.71 -12.13 32.36
CA THR A 507 53.12 -13.44 32.02
C THR A 507 51.94 -13.79 32.93
N ASN A 508 52.09 -13.60 34.25
CA ASN A 508 51.02 -13.90 35.20
C ASN A 508 49.85 -12.92 35.08
N ALA A 509 50.16 -11.62 34.93
CA ALA A 509 49.17 -10.58 34.69
C ALA A 509 48.38 -10.83 33.39
N ARG A 510 49.06 -11.23 32.30
CA ARG A 510 48.42 -11.62 31.03
C ARG A 510 47.50 -12.82 31.21
N ASN A 511 47.98 -13.91 31.81
CA ASN A 511 47.19 -15.12 31.98
C ASN A 511 45.95 -14.86 32.84
N LEU A 512 46.08 -14.09 33.91
CA LEU A 512 44.96 -13.71 34.77
C LEU A 512 43.97 -12.78 34.05
N ALA A 513 44.46 -11.82 33.25
CA ALA A 513 43.61 -10.98 32.44
C ALA A 513 42.82 -11.77 31.36
N LEU A 514 43.42 -12.80 30.77
CA LEU A 514 42.76 -13.67 29.80
C LEU A 514 41.64 -14.53 30.42
N LEU A 515 41.65 -14.77 31.73
CA LEU A 515 40.55 -15.47 32.43
C LEU A 515 39.24 -14.67 32.44
N LEU A 516 39.28 -13.36 32.16
CA LEU A 516 38.05 -12.57 31.96
C LEU A 516 37.23 -13.04 30.76
N LEU A 517 37.88 -13.55 29.70
CA LEU A 517 37.19 -13.98 28.48
C LEU A 517 36.23 -15.16 28.73
N PRO A 518 36.65 -16.30 29.31
CA PRO A 518 35.73 -17.38 29.62
C PRO A 518 34.69 -16.99 30.67
N LEU A 519 35.02 -16.11 31.63
CA LEU A 519 34.06 -15.61 32.62
C LEU A 519 32.93 -14.80 31.96
N LEU A 520 33.28 -13.85 31.09
CA LEU A 520 32.32 -13.06 30.33
C LEU A 520 31.49 -13.93 29.37
N ALA A 521 32.10 -14.96 28.77
CA ALA A 521 31.38 -15.92 27.94
C ALA A 521 30.34 -16.71 28.75
N ILE A 522 30.68 -17.16 29.96
CA ILE A 522 29.73 -17.85 30.86
C ILE A 522 28.58 -16.90 31.26
N ILE A 523 28.89 -15.65 31.61
CA ILE A 523 27.89 -14.63 31.95
C ILE A 523 26.97 -14.36 30.76
N PHE A 524 27.54 -14.21 29.56
CA PHE A 524 26.75 -14.00 28.34
C PHE A 524 25.86 -15.20 28.02
N VAL A 525 26.37 -16.43 28.13
CA VAL A 525 25.57 -17.65 27.96
C VAL A 525 24.43 -17.68 28.98
N ALA A 526 24.70 -17.39 30.25
CA ALA A 526 23.68 -17.34 31.31
C ALA A 526 22.60 -16.28 31.02
N ILE A 527 22.98 -15.11 30.49
CA ILE A 527 22.05 -14.05 30.07
C ILE A 527 21.25 -14.49 28.83
N ALA A 528 21.90 -15.14 27.86
CA ALA A 528 21.28 -15.58 26.61
C ALA A 528 20.22 -16.69 26.80
N TYR A 529 20.25 -17.42 27.92
CA TYR A 529 19.18 -18.36 28.30
C TYR A 529 17.86 -17.66 28.66
N SER A 530 17.87 -16.34 28.91
CA SER A 530 16.66 -15.55 29.15
C SER A 530 16.53 -14.46 28.07
N SER A 531 15.56 -14.63 27.17
CA SER A 531 15.30 -13.67 26.08
C SER A 531 15.00 -12.26 26.59
N ASP A 532 14.23 -12.16 27.69
CA ASP A 532 13.85 -10.88 28.28
C ASP A 532 15.06 -10.18 28.92
N LEU A 533 15.92 -10.95 29.60
CA LEU A 533 17.14 -10.43 30.20
C LEU A 533 18.16 -10.03 29.12
N LEU A 534 18.25 -10.78 28.03
CA LEU A 534 19.13 -10.45 26.91
C LEU A 534 18.74 -9.13 26.23
N GLU A 535 17.45 -8.92 25.96
CA GLU A 535 16.96 -7.64 25.43
C GLU A 535 17.23 -6.48 26.40
N TYR A 536 17.04 -6.71 27.70
CA TYR A 536 17.26 -5.70 28.74
C TYR A 536 18.75 -5.33 28.90
N VAL A 537 19.65 -6.31 28.90
CA VAL A 537 21.09 -6.12 29.20
C VAL A 537 21.89 -5.68 27.97
N VAL A 538 21.64 -6.24 26.79
CA VAL A 538 22.47 -5.99 25.59
C VAL A 538 22.00 -4.74 24.82
N GLY A 539 20.80 -4.24 25.13
CA GLY A 539 20.17 -3.14 24.42
C GLY A 539 19.67 -3.56 23.04
N ARG A 540 18.57 -2.94 22.57
CA ARG A 540 18.02 -3.26 21.25
C ARG A 540 18.99 -2.84 20.17
N ARG A 541 19.22 -3.71 19.19
CA ARG A 541 19.97 -3.42 17.96
C ARG A 541 19.55 -2.08 17.32
N PHE A 542 18.25 -1.78 17.35
CA PHE A 542 17.70 -0.51 16.87
C PHE A 542 18.38 0.74 17.48
N VAL A 543 18.80 0.68 18.75
CA VAL A 543 19.52 1.79 19.41
C VAL A 543 20.88 2.00 18.76
N LEU A 544 21.59 0.93 18.42
CA LEU A 544 22.87 1.00 17.72
C LEU A 544 22.69 1.49 16.28
N ASP A 545 21.71 0.93 15.56
CA ASP A 545 21.39 1.33 14.18
C ASP A 545 20.99 2.82 14.10
N SER A 546 20.17 3.30 15.04
CA SER A 546 19.73 4.71 15.11
C SER A 546 20.85 5.69 15.48
N ASN A 547 21.92 5.21 16.12
CA ASN A 547 23.10 6.00 16.50
C ASN A 547 24.35 5.59 15.71
N HIS A 548 24.18 4.95 14.56
CA HIS A 548 25.28 4.35 13.80
C HIS A 548 26.36 5.36 13.39
N PHE A 549 25.97 6.63 13.18
CA PHE A 549 26.92 7.73 12.97
C PHE A 549 27.90 7.85 14.16
N TRP A 550 27.39 7.91 15.39
CA TRP A 550 28.22 8.03 16.59
C TRP A 550 29.04 6.78 16.86
N VAL A 551 28.48 5.59 16.57
CA VAL A 551 29.23 4.33 16.62
C VAL A 551 30.41 4.37 15.64
N SER A 552 30.19 4.88 14.43
CA SER A 552 31.25 5.00 13.42
C SER A 552 32.32 6.01 13.83
N VAL A 553 31.94 7.16 14.40
CA VAL A 553 32.88 8.15 14.96
C VAL A 553 33.71 7.53 16.08
N LEU A 554 33.08 6.78 16.98
CA LEU A 554 33.76 6.08 18.07
C LEU A 554 34.79 5.08 17.52
N VAL A 555 34.42 4.26 16.53
CA VAL A 555 35.36 3.34 15.87
C VAL A 555 36.54 4.10 15.26
N LEU A 556 36.28 5.19 14.52
CA LEU A 556 37.33 6.02 13.93
C LEU A 556 38.29 6.58 14.99
N CYS A 557 37.77 7.18 16.06
CA CYS A 557 38.58 7.73 17.15
C CYS A 557 39.44 6.65 17.82
N LEU A 558 38.85 5.49 18.12
CA LEU A 558 39.56 4.38 18.73
C LEU A 558 40.68 3.88 17.80
N THR A 559 40.40 3.62 16.52
CA THR A 559 41.42 3.13 15.59
C THR A 559 42.55 4.13 15.37
N LEU A 560 42.26 5.45 15.37
CA LEU A 560 43.29 6.50 15.28
C LEU A 560 44.21 6.52 16.52
N LEU A 561 43.68 6.36 17.73
CA LEU A 561 44.50 6.25 18.94
C LEU A 561 45.49 5.07 18.86
N PHE A 562 45.07 3.96 18.27
CA PHE A 562 45.93 2.78 18.07
C PHE A 562 46.96 2.95 16.95
N ALA A 563 46.66 3.74 15.91
CA ALA A 563 47.55 3.97 14.78
C ALA A 563 48.72 4.93 15.08
N ILE A 564 48.59 5.76 16.12
CA ILE A 564 49.61 6.74 16.56
C ILE A 564 50.69 6.09 17.44
N ASP A 565 50.37 4.99 18.13
CA ASP A 565 51.31 4.31 19.03
C ASP A 565 52.16 3.28 18.25
N GLY A 566 53.36 3.72 17.89
CA GLY A 566 54.32 3.05 16.99
C GLY A 566 55.34 2.14 17.66
N SER A 567 55.01 1.57 18.82
CA SER A 567 55.91 0.75 19.64
C SER A 567 56.32 -0.60 19.00
N HIS A 568 55.53 -1.15 18.06
CA HIS A 568 55.81 -2.45 17.42
C HIS A 568 55.89 -2.39 15.87
N PRO A 569 56.86 -3.08 15.20
CA PRO A 569 57.05 -3.01 13.74
C PRO A 569 55.82 -3.42 12.92
N PHE A 570 55.06 -4.41 13.40
CA PHE A 570 53.80 -4.83 12.79
C PHE A 570 52.74 -3.71 12.84
N LEU A 571 52.60 -3.03 13.98
CA LEU A 571 51.64 -1.93 14.15
C LEU A 571 52.00 -0.72 13.28
N LYS A 572 53.31 -0.46 13.09
CA LYS A 572 53.79 0.61 12.21
C LYS A 572 53.44 0.38 10.73
N ARG A 573 53.57 -0.85 10.23
CA ARG A 573 53.13 -1.20 8.85
C ARG A 573 51.61 -1.09 8.70
N MET A 574 50.88 -1.45 9.74
CA MET A 574 49.42 -1.37 9.78
C MET A 574 48.90 0.08 9.78
N SER A 575 49.67 1.03 10.32
CA SER A 575 49.31 2.45 10.38
C SER A 575 49.03 3.07 8.99
N LEU A 576 49.85 2.75 7.97
CA LEU A 576 49.62 3.23 6.61
C LEU A 576 48.28 2.72 6.04
N PHE A 577 47.97 1.45 6.28
CA PHE A 577 46.70 0.85 5.85
C PHE A 577 45.50 1.46 6.60
N VAL A 578 45.63 1.72 7.90
CA VAL A 578 44.61 2.43 8.69
C VAL A 578 44.33 3.80 8.09
N TRP A 579 45.35 4.60 7.76
CA TRP A 579 45.15 5.92 7.15
C TRP A 579 44.45 5.84 5.80
N SER A 580 44.78 4.84 4.96
CA SER A 580 44.06 4.60 3.70
C SER A 580 42.58 4.26 3.95
N CYS A 581 42.27 3.41 4.93
CA CYS A 581 40.89 3.08 5.29
C CYS A 581 40.13 4.28 5.86
N VAL A 582 40.76 5.10 6.71
CA VAL A 582 40.18 6.35 7.22
C VAL A 582 39.89 7.32 6.08
N GLY A 583 40.82 7.47 5.13
CA GLY A 583 40.62 8.29 3.93
C GLY A 583 39.45 7.79 3.07
N PHE A 584 39.32 6.47 2.90
CA PHE A 584 38.20 5.86 2.19
C PHE A 584 36.86 6.09 2.89
N VAL A 585 36.78 5.88 4.21
CA VAL A 585 35.58 6.17 5.01
C VAL A 585 35.20 7.64 4.93
N GLY A 586 36.19 8.54 5.02
CA GLY A 586 36.01 9.99 4.86
C GLY A 586 35.47 10.36 3.48
N LEU A 587 36.01 9.77 2.42
CA LEU A 587 35.51 9.95 1.05
C LEU A 587 34.06 9.47 0.91
N CYS A 588 33.74 8.26 1.37
CA CYS A 588 32.35 7.75 1.33
C CYS A 588 31.39 8.66 2.12
N GLY A 589 31.79 9.13 3.30
CA GLY A 589 31.02 10.07 4.10
C GLY A 589 30.80 11.41 3.41
N LEU A 590 31.82 11.94 2.71
CA LEU A 590 31.71 13.14 1.90
C LEU A 590 30.71 12.95 0.74
N LEU A 591 30.77 11.82 0.04
CA LEU A 591 29.85 11.52 -1.05
C LEU A 591 28.39 11.38 -0.56
N MET A 592 28.19 10.74 0.60
CA MET A 592 26.88 10.59 1.23
C MET A 592 26.24 11.92 1.64
N THR A 593 27.06 12.87 2.11
CA THR A 593 26.60 14.19 2.60
C THR A 593 26.36 15.18 1.46
N THR A 594 27.28 15.23 0.49
CA THR A 594 27.19 16.19 -0.62
C THR A 594 26.21 15.78 -1.72
N LYS A 595 25.94 14.49 -1.91
CA LYS A 595 25.06 13.94 -2.96
C LYS A 595 25.41 14.42 -4.39
N VAL A 596 26.66 14.83 -4.65
CA VAL A 596 27.11 15.37 -5.96
C VAL A 596 27.45 14.29 -7.00
N VAL A 597 27.25 13.02 -6.64
CA VAL A 597 27.54 11.87 -7.50
C VAL A 597 26.25 11.18 -7.95
N PRO A 598 26.27 10.45 -9.09
CA PRO A 598 25.14 9.64 -9.53
C PRO A 598 24.63 8.70 -8.43
N ASP A 599 23.32 8.44 -8.44
CA ASP A 599 22.61 7.58 -7.47
C ASP A 599 23.30 6.23 -7.21
N VAL A 600 23.89 5.63 -8.26
CA VAL A 600 24.64 4.37 -8.17
C VAL A 600 25.84 4.52 -7.23
N LEU A 601 26.68 5.53 -7.43
CA LEU A 601 27.85 5.79 -6.59
C LEU A 601 27.44 6.23 -5.19
N LEU A 602 26.36 7.00 -5.07
CA LEU A 602 25.81 7.38 -3.77
C LEU A 602 25.41 6.13 -2.96
N ARG A 603 24.66 5.19 -3.56
CA ARG A 603 24.26 3.92 -2.90
C ARG A 603 25.46 3.06 -2.52
N LEU A 604 26.46 2.95 -3.41
CA LEU A 604 27.69 2.23 -3.12
C LEU A 604 28.48 2.87 -1.98
N SER A 605 28.45 4.19 -1.85
CA SER A 605 29.14 4.92 -0.78
C SER A 605 28.61 4.56 0.61
N TYR A 606 27.32 4.29 0.78
CA TYR A 606 26.78 3.80 2.06
C TYR A 606 27.37 2.45 2.47
N THR A 607 27.47 1.51 1.53
CA THR A 607 28.05 0.19 1.84
C THR A 607 29.57 0.26 1.97
N GLY A 608 30.23 1.08 1.16
CA GLY A 608 31.66 1.35 1.27
C GLY A 608 32.02 1.96 2.62
N PHE A 609 31.23 2.91 3.11
CA PHE A 609 31.40 3.51 4.43
C PHE A 609 31.36 2.45 5.53
N ASP A 610 30.30 1.63 5.59
CA ASP A 610 30.16 0.57 6.61
C ASP A 610 31.26 -0.49 6.47
N LEU A 611 31.72 -0.79 5.25
CA LEU A 611 32.80 -1.74 5.02
C LEU A 611 34.13 -1.21 5.58
N GLY A 612 34.41 0.07 5.32
CA GLY A 612 35.59 0.75 5.87
C GLY A 612 35.56 0.80 7.40
N VAL A 613 34.40 1.14 8.00
CA VAL A 613 34.22 1.12 9.46
C VAL A 613 34.42 -0.29 10.03
N CYS A 614 33.89 -1.32 9.37
CA CYS A 614 34.10 -2.71 9.79
C CYS A 614 35.58 -3.12 9.75
N ILE A 615 36.30 -2.74 8.70
CA ILE A 615 37.74 -3.00 8.60
C ILE A 615 38.48 -2.28 9.72
N LEU A 616 38.17 -1.00 9.99
CA LEU A 616 38.80 -0.23 11.06
C LEU A 616 38.53 -0.82 12.45
N ALA A 617 37.30 -1.29 12.71
CA ALA A 617 36.95 -1.99 13.94
C ALA A 617 37.72 -3.31 14.08
N MET A 618 37.86 -4.06 13.00
CA MET A 618 38.65 -5.30 12.97
C MET A 618 40.13 -5.03 13.25
N LEU A 619 40.73 -4.01 12.62
CA LEU A 619 42.12 -3.62 12.85
C LEU A 619 42.35 -3.17 14.31
N ALA A 620 41.44 -2.40 14.88
CA ALA A 620 41.51 -1.99 16.29
C ALA A 620 41.42 -3.19 17.24
N THR A 621 40.54 -4.15 16.92
CA THR A 621 40.39 -5.40 17.68
C THR A 621 41.67 -6.23 17.62
N ILE A 622 42.23 -6.44 16.42
CA ILE A 622 43.50 -7.17 16.22
C ILE A 622 44.65 -6.45 16.95
N ALA A 623 44.76 -5.13 16.83
CA ALA A 623 45.79 -4.35 17.51
C ALA A 623 45.72 -4.53 19.03
N SER A 624 44.52 -4.50 19.61
CA SER A 624 44.29 -4.69 21.04
C SER A 624 44.66 -6.09 21.50
N PHE A 625 44.29 -7.11 20.71
CA PHE A 625 44.66 -8.50 20.99
C PHE A 625 46.18 -8.73 20.92
N VAL A 626 46.83 -8.18 19.90
CA VAL A 626 48.29 -8.24 19.75
C VAL A 626 49.00 -7.61 20.96
N ARG A 627 48.56 -6.44 21.43
CA ARG A 627 49.11 -5.81 22.66
C ARG A 627 48.85 -6.59 23.94
N LEU A 628 47.71 -7.29 24.00
CA LEU A 628 47.40 -8.15 25.14
C LEU A 628 48.38 -9.33 25.21
N ILE A 629 48.73 -9.92 24.06
CA ILE A 629 49.59 -11.10 23.97
C ILE A 629 51.08 -10.76 24.01
N ILE A 630 51.52 -9.71 23.31
CA ILE A 630 52.92 -9.33 23.25
C ILE A 630 53.43 -9.03 24.66
N ASP A 631 54.56 -9.65 24.99
CA ASP A 631 55.40 -9.24 26.10
C ASP A 631 56.14 -7.99 25.65
N ASP A 632 55.63 -6.81 26.00
CA ASP A 632 56.46 -5.61 26.00
C ASP A 632 57.55 -5.85 27.03
N GLY A 633 58.70 -6.33 26.55
CA GLY A 633 59.96 -6.31 27.28
C GLY A 633 60.40 -4.88 27.53
N SER A 634 59.61 -4.09 28.26
CA SER A 634 60.08 -2.89 28.93
C SER A 634 60.78 -3.39 30.20
N LYS A 635 62.10 -3.30 30.30
CA LYS A 635 62.82 -2.07 30.64
C LYS A 635 62.14 -1.26 31.76
N ALA A 636 61.44 -1.91 32.68
CA ALA A 636 61.22 -1.38 34.02
C ALA A 636 62.47 -1.66 34.86
N GLY A 637 63.53 -0.90 34.64
CA GLY A 637 64.77 -1.06 35.40
C GLY A 637 65.74 0.08 35.15
N ARG A 638 65.78 1.01 36.11
CA ARG A 638 66.76 2.10 36.34
C ARG A 638 66.50 3.42 35.59
N ALA A 639 65.64 4.25 36.20
CA ALA A 639 65.85 5.68 36.30
C ALA A 639 65.68 6.07 37.77
N ASN A 640 66.75 5.87 38.54
CA ASN A 640 67.03 6.49 39.84
C ASN A 640 68.50 6.22 40.13
N ALA A 641 69.35 7.11 39.63
CA ALA A 641 70.66 7.47 40.14
C ALA A 641 70.94 8.89 39.63
#